data_AF-A0A1Q4VZ17-F1
#
_entry.id   AF-A0A1Q4VZ17-F1
#
_cell.length_a   1.000
_cell.length_b   1.000
_cell.length_c   1.000
_cell.angle_alpha   90.00
_cell.angle_beta   90.00
_cell.angle_gamma   90.00
#
_symmetry.space_group_name_H-M   'P 1'
#
loop_
_entity.id
_entity.type
_entity.pdbx_description
1 polymer ?
#
loop_
_entity_poly.entity_id
_entity_poly.type
_entity_poly.pdbx_seq_one_letter_code
_entity_poly.pdbx_strand_id
1 'polypeptide(L)'
;MVTTPGPGPRSGEPARAKHVELSFLTPDGRRNRTWARFGPDTGPLSRGPVRTRNTLLNNTVKCVQVRAAGTDAPGGAQAAFASCAAIDAETAVALRLHRALGAPGASGPFPVLIGYELDAAEPFALYRPPRGRTVERMHGLPGAQLRVIEQELVDALAVLAELGLVHHGIAPETVRWDGRRIQLWGLDAVTHAGRPRTPRGAAPYAPPEVREGAGRSDPRDGLWSAAQVMYSLVTGRPGAPDRPPPDLADHRSLAHTMGSSFAPRAADRPTPAALLALLAPDRAPAADRLPADGLAAHRAGYDRALASKRPAGAVAPGEAVGEAIGHPAGAPTGEVLCPYCLEPIRYDPTALHTPDAVQELRPYNPHAQPNPRLLADELRGAFQLCPGNGTVREHHIPVPYLTNGRPLTVAMIGQSNTGKSHLLTQMVAEIADDRLKPYGISWQSVNPRQHAGFLNSRVVPLRDGRVLAHTAGLGQDETARFVESLLITDASGRTRPLAFFDLAGEDLLRTDALLRFLLGIDALIFVVDPTIAMPLAQLDEVRTTLDQHVNRDGDPAFATVLDRVPRTGPYLTVPSAVVVAKADLLRSEPPVDRWLGEPGHTALSRRRLHEESRDVYALLDRDAGKAWLRPFDTALHCTLHVASATGGRQEDSRYPRGVRAQRVLEPLLSLFAMHGIVELPEGRPVDEVDR
;
A
#
# COMPACT_ATOMS: atom_id res chain seq x y z
N MET A 1 69.65 8.34 36.99
CA MET A 1 68.38 9.05 37.13
C MET A 1 67.27 8.04 36.92
N VAL A 2 66.54 7.73 37.98
CA VAL A 2 65.40 6.81 38.00
C VAL A 2 64.19 7.57 37.46
N THR A 3 63.57 7.09 36.38
CA THR A 3 62.30 7.61 35.86
C THR A 3 61.18 6.64 36.21
N THR A 4 60.35 7.06 37.16
CA THR A 4 59.09 6.42 37.56
C THR A 4 58.06 6.43 36.41
N PRO A 5 57.31 5.34 36.18
CA PRO A 5 56.20 5.33 35.25
C PRO A 5 54.97 6.00 35.87
N GLY A 6 54.35 6.91 35.12
CA GLY A 6 53.13 7.63 35.52
C GLY A 6 51.91 6.70 35.63
N PRO A 7 50.88 7.10 36.41
CA PRO A 7 49.73 6.26 36.68
C PRO A 7 48.86 6.11 35.42
N GLY A 8 48.44 4.87 35.14
CA GLY A 8 47.52 4.54 34.06
C GLY A 8 46.15 5.23 34.20
N PRO A 9 45.39 5.30 33.09
CA PRO A 9 44.09 5.97 33.08
C PRO A 9 43.13 5.29 34.05
N ARG A 10 42.56 6.08 34.95
CA ARG A 10 41.50 5.64 35.86
C ARG A 10 40.29 5.20 35.04
N SER A 11 39.96 3.92 35.14
CA SER A 11 38.67 3.35 34.78
C SER A 11 37.57 3.97 35.65
N GLY A 12 36.51 4.50 35.01
CA GLY A 12 35.28 4.88 35.73
C GLY A 12 34.65 6.23 35.39
N GLU A 13 34.84 6.80 34.20
CA GLU A 13 33.99 7.91 33.75
C GLU A 13 32.77 7.35 32.98
N PRO A 14 31.52 7.59 33.42
CA PRO A 14 30.36 7.20 32.64
C PRO A 14 30.39 7.97 31.32
N ALA A 15 30.40 7.24 30.20
CA ALA A 15 30.39 7.82 28.87
C ALA A 15 29.35 8.94 28.79
N ARG A 16 29.79 10.19 28.56
CA ARG A 16 28.91 11.34 28.33
C ARG A 16 27.93 10.94 27.23
N ALA A 17 26.66 10.74 27.60
CA ALA A 17 25.60 10.41 26.67
C ALA A 17 25.53 11.52 25.62
N LYS A 18 26.00 11.22 24.40
CA LYS A 18 26.04 12.16 23.28
C LYS A 18 24.62 12.63 22.98
N HIS A 19 24.42 13.95 22.94
CA HIS A 19 23.22 14.54 22.37
C HIS A 19 23.20 14.24 20.87
N VAL A 20 22.08 13.72 20.38
CA VAL A 20 21.85 13.44 18.96
C VAL A 20 20.68 14.30 18.50
N GLU A 21 20.81 14.98 17.36
CA GLU A 21 19.68 15.68 16.76
C GLU A 21 18.69 14.64 16.24
N LEU A 22 17.43 14.75 16.69
CA LEU A 22 16.34 13.86 16.32
C LEU A 22 15.31 14.65 15.52
N SER A 23 15.05 14.20 14.30
CA SER A 23 13.99 14.71 13.41
C SER A 23 12.81 13.75 13.43
N PHE A 24 11.59 14.25 13.57
CA PHE A 24 10.37 13.45 13.53
C PHE A 24 9.15 14.27 13.12
N LEU A 25 8.08 13.60 12.69
CA LEU A 25 6.76 14.19 12.45
C LEU A 25 5.94 14.14 13.74
N THR A 26 5.27 15.24 14.07
CA THR A 26 4.23 15.27 15.10
C THR A 26 2.98 14.52 14.62
N PRO A 27 2.05 14.15 15.52
CA PRO A 27 0.79 13.51 15.13
C PRO A 27 -0.04 14.31 14.12
N ASP A 28 0.12 15.63 14.10
CA ASP A 28 -0.54 16.54 13.16
C ASP A 28 0.26 16.73 11.85
N GLY A 29 1.27 15.90 11.61
CA GLY A 29 2.08 15.89 10.39
C GLY A 29 3.16 16.97 10.32
N ARG A 30 3.33 17.83 11.33
CA ARG A 30 4.36 18.89 11.29
C ARG A 30 5.73 18.32 11.65
N ARG A 31 6.76 18.65 10.89
CA ARG A 31 8.14 18.27 11.20
C ARG A 31 8.67 19.03 12.42
N ASN A 32 9.37 18.32 13.31
CA ASN A 32 10.08 18.86 14.45
C ASN A 32 11.52 18.33 14.48
N ARG A 33 12.48 19.17 14.90
CA ARG A 33 13.90 18.83 15.09
C ARG A 33 14.33 19.26 16.48
N THR A 34 14.90 18.34 17.24
CA THR A 34 15.22 18.55 18.67
C THR A 34 16.40 17.69 19.10
N TRP A 35 17.12 18.11 20.14
CA TRP A 35 18.16 17.29 20.73
C TRP A 35 17.58 16.18 21.59
N ALA A 36 18.01 14.94 21.38
CA ALA A 36 17.59 13.78 22.14
C ALA A 36 18.77 13.14 22.89
N ARG A 37 18.45 12.59 24.07
CA ARG A 37 19.32 11.69 24.83
C ARG A 37 18.61 10.36 25.04
N PHE A 38 19.25 9.27 24.62
CA PHE A 38 18.71 7.93 24.69
C PHE A 38 19.26 7.17 25.91
N GLY A 39 18.36 6.50 26.64
CA GLY A 39 18.72 5.48 27.62
C GLY A 39 18.99 4.12 26.97
N PRO A 40 19.36 3.11 27.77
CA PRO A 40 19.52 1.74 27.27
C PRO A 40 18.19 1.19 26.74
N ASP A 41 18.29 0.28 25.77
CA ASP A 41 17.15 -0.54 25.36
C ASP A 41 16.64 -1.34 26.57
N THR A 42 15.33 -1.37 26.73
CA THR A 42 14.58 -2.05 27.78
C THR A 42 13.72 -3.14 27.14
N GLY A 43 13.25 -4.09 27.96
CA GLY A 43 12.29 -5.10 27.50
C GLY A 43 11.04 -4.41 26.92
N PRO A 44 10.43 -5.01 25.89
CA PRO A 44 9.38 -4.36 25.13
C PRO A 44 8.12 -4.14 25.98
N LEU A 45 7.35 -3.08 25.67
CA LEU A 45 6.08 -2.78 26.34
C LEU A 45 4.94 -3.74 25.92
N SER A 46 5.17 -4.57 24.91
CA SER A 46 4.33 -5.67 24.44
C SER A 46 5.24 -6.84 24.02
N ARG A 47 4.68 -8.04 23.73
CA ARG A 47 5.48 -9.17 23.21
C ARG A 47 5.88 -9.02 21.73
N GLY A 48 5.74 -7.84 21.14
CA GLY A 48 6.05 -7.57 19.74
C GLY A 48 7.56 -7.59 19.43
N PRO A 49 7.93 -7.59 18.13
CA PRO A 49 9.33 -7.58 17.68
C PRO A 49 10.03 -6.22 17.87
N VAL A 50 9.35 -5.24 18.47
CA VAL A 50 9.82 -3.85 18.64
C VAL A 50 10.67 -3.70 19.90
N ARG A 51 11.57 -2.71 19.91
CA ARG A 51 12.38 -2.38 21.09
C ARG A 51 11.92 -1.07 21.71
N THR A 52 12.11 -0.93 23.01
CA THR A 52 11.74 0.29 23.74
C THR A 52 12.90 0.86 24.51
N ARG A 53 13.05 2.19 24.52
CA ARG A 53 14.03 2.88 25.37
C ARG A 53 13.50 4.21 25.89
N ASN A 54 13.92 4.58 27.10
CA ASN A 54 13.64 5.90 27.63
C ASN A 54 14.39 6.97 26.84
N THR A 55 13.72 8.07 26.53
CA THR A 55 14.27 9.18 25.73
C THR A 55 13.97 10.51 26.41
N LEU A 56 14.92 11.43 26.35
CA LEU A 56 14.76 12.80 26.87
C LEU A 56 15.00 13.80 25.74
N LEU A 57 13.97 14.55 25.35
CA LEU A 57 14.03 15.58 24.31
C LEU A 57 14.29 16.95 24.95
N ASN A 58 15.19 17.74 24.35
CA ASN A 58 15.64 19.06 24.82
C ASN A 58 15.95 19.10 26.34
N ASN A 59 16.48 18.00 26.90
CA ASN A 59 16.73 17.81 28.33
C ASN A 59 15.52 18.01 29.27
N THR A 60 14.30 18.10 28.75
CA THR A 60 13.11 18.51 29.51
C THR A 60 11.93 17.55 29.34
N VAL A 61 11.70 17.06 28.12
CA VAL A 61 10.53 16.22 27.81
C VAL A 61 10.92 14.75 27.88
N LYS A 62 10.46 14.06 28.93
CA LYS A 62 10.60 12.60 29.05
C LYS A 62 9.62 11.90 28.12
N CYS A 63 10.10 10.90 27.39
CA CYS A 63 9.29 10.07 26.50
C CYS A 63 9.86 8.64 26.46
N VAL A 64 9.08 7.73 25.87
CA VAL A 64 9.53 6.39 25.51
C VAL A 64 9.56 6.31 23.99
N GLN A 65 10.69 5.87 23.45
CA GLN A 65 10.82 5.56 22.04
C GLN A 65 10.58 4.07 21.84
N VAL A 66 9.59 3.74 21.01
CA VAL A 66 9.34 2.40 20.47
C VAL A 66 9.96 2.39 19.07
N ARG A 67 10.88 1.47 18.79
CA ARG A 67 11.67 1.48 17.55
C ARG A 67 11.79 0.09 16.94
N ALA A 68 12.01 0.05 15.64
CA ALA A 68 12.33 -1.18 14.94
C ALA A 68 13.68 -1.72 15.43
N ALA A 69 13.81 -3.04 15.47
CA ALA A 69 15.09 -3.68 15.68
C ALA A 69 15.97 -3.46 14.43
N GLY A 70 17.23 -3.03 14.63
CA GLY A 70 18.19 -2.90 13.55
C GLY A 70 18.53 -4.26 12.89
N THR A 71 19.20 -4.22 11.74
CA THR A 71 19.59 -5.40 10.95
C THR A 71 20.48 -6.39 11.71
N ASP A 72 21.14 -5.93 12.78
CA ASP A 72 22.00 -6.73 13.65
C ASP A 72 21.23 -7.58 14.67
N ALA A 73 19.89 -7.56 14.62
CA ALA A 73 19.04 -8.34 15.52
C ALA A 73 19.09 -9.86 15.21
N PRO A 74 18.97 -10.72 16.24
CA PRO A 74 18.83 -12.16 16.02
C PRO A 74 17.61 -12.45 15.12
N GLY A 75 17.82 -13.17 14.02
CA GLY A 75 16.80 -13.43 12.99
C GLY A 75 17.00 -12.69 11.66
N GLY A 76 18.02 -11.83 11.55
CA GLY A 76 18.48 -11.24 10.29
C GLY A 76 17.44 -10.32 9.61
N ALA A 77 17.53 -10.21 8.29
CA ALA A 77 16.72 -9.27 7.50
C ALA A 77 15.20 -9.47 7.65
N GLN A 78 14.74 -10.72 7.80
CA GLN A 78 13.32 -11.03 7.95
C GLN A 78 12.75 -10.52 9.29
N ALA A 79 13.52 -10.62 10.37
CA ALA A 79 13.13 -10.11 11.69
C ALA A 79 13.11 -8.58 11.71
N ALA A 80 14.11 -7.94 11.09
CA ALA A 80 14.15 -6.48 10.92
C ALA A 80 12.93 -5.99 10.12
N PHE A 81 12.58 -6.68 9.03
CA PHE A 81 11.40 -6.38 8.23
C PHE A 81 10.09 -6.49 9.03
N ALA A 82 9.92 -7.59 9.78
CA ALA A 82 8.76 -7.77 10.65
C ALA A 82 8.67 -6.68 11.72
N SER A 83 9.81 -6.23 12.24
CA SER A 83 9.88 -5.14 13.20
C SER A 83 9.50 -3.78 12.60
N CYS A 84 9.94 -3.47 11.37
CA CYS A 84 9.54 -2.25 10.67
C CYS A 84 8.03 -2.26 10.37
N ALA A 85 7.50 -3.38 9.89
CA ALA A 85 6.06 -3.52 9.64
C ALA A 85 5.22 -3.35 10.93
N ALA A 86 5.73 -3.84 12.07
CA ALA A 86 5.08 -3.66 13.36
C ALA A 86 5.06 -2.19 13.80
N ILE A 87 6.15 -1.44 13.59
CA ILE A 87 6.21 0.01 13.89
C ILE A 87 5.31 0.82 12.96
N ASP A 88 5.27 0.49 11.67
CA ASP A 88 4.39 1.13 10.70
C ASP A 88 2.91 0.93 11.13
N ALA A 89 2.53 -0.31 11.48
CA ALA A 89 1.17 -0.62 11.96
C ALA A 89 0.83 0.06 13.29
N GLU A 90 1.72 0.01 14.27
CA GLU A 90 1.56 0.66 15.57
C GLU A 90 1.36 2.18 15.41
N THR A 91 2.19 2.82 14.58
CA THR A 91 2.13 4.26 14.35
C THR A 91 0.85 4.66 13.62
N ALA A 92 0.42 3.90 12.62
CA ALA A 92 -0.84 4.13 11.92
C ALA A 92 -2.05 4.08 12.89
N VAL A 93 -2.07 3.08 13.79
CA VAL A 93 -3.12 2.95 14.82
C VAL A 93 -3.06 4.11 15.81
N ALA A 94 -1.87 4.49 16.29
CA ALA A 94 -1.69 5.61 17.22
C ALA A 94 -2.17 6.94 16.60
N LEU A 95 -1.87 7.19 15.32
CA LEU A 95 -2.35 8.36 14.59
C LEU A 95 -3.86 8.34 14.40
N ARG A 96 -4.44 7.18 14.09
CA ARG A 96 -5.89 7.04 13.98
C ARG A 96 -6.61 7.33 15.29
N LEU A 97 -6.06 6.84 16.41
CA LEU A 97 -6.55 7.15 17.75
C LEU A 97 -6.41 8.65 18.09
N HIS A 98 -5.26 9.28 17.76
CA HIS A 98 -5.04 10.71 17.97
C HIS A 98 -6.04 11.57 17.18
N ARG A 99 -6.31 11.26 15.91
CA ARG A 99 -7.29 11.99 15.11
C ARG A 99 -8.72 11.82 15.65
N ALA A 100 -9.06 10.62 16.10
CA ALA A 100 -10.42 10.31 16.53
C ALA A 100 -10.75 10.79 17.96
N LEU A 101 -9.78 10.78 18.87
CA LEU A 101 -9.96 11.19 20.27
C LEU A 101 -9.46 12.62 20.54
N GLY A 102 -8.91 13.29 19.53
CA GLY A 102 -8.10 14.49 19.68
C GLY A 102 -6.78 14.19 20.39
N ALA A 103 -5.98 15.23 20.66
CA ALA A 103 -4.81 15.11 21.53
C ALA A 103 -5.31 14.63 22.90
N PRO A 104 -5.09 13.35 23.27
CA PRO A 104 -5.67 12.85 24.49
C PRO A 104 -5.03 13.66 25.62
N GLY A 105 -5.88 14.28 26.45
CA GLY A 105 -5.44 14.64 27.80
C GLY A 105 -4.78 13.41 28.43
N ALA A 106 -3.96 13.60 29.47
CA ALA A 106 -3.19 12.52 30.09
C ALA A 106 -4.02 11.35 30.71
N SER A 107 -5.33 11.27 30.44
CA SER A 107 -6.31 10.36 31.06
C SER A 107 -6.99 9.37 30.10
N GLY A 108 -6.66 9.35 28.79
CA GLY A 108 -7.24 8.38 27.85
C GLY A 108 -6.69 6.95 28.01
N PRO A 109 -7.44 5.90 27.60
CA PRO A 109 -7.05 4.51 27.79
C PRO A 109 -5.92 4.05 26.86
N PHE A 110 -5.41 4.89 25.96
CA PHE A 110 -4.37 4.55 24.98
C PHE A 110 -3.06 5.31 25.26
N PRO A 111 -1.91 4.87 24.73
CA PRO A 111 -0.66 5.63 24.77
C PRO A 111 -0.79 6.93 23.96
N VAL A 112 -0.12 7.99 24.41
CA VAL A 112 -0.16 9.31 23.78
C VAL A 112 1.06 9.50 22.90
N LEU A 113 0.85 9.54 21.59
CA LEU A 113 1.90 9.76 20.59
C LEU A 113 2.40 11.21 20.66
N ILE A 114 3.71 11.39 20.67
CA ILE A 114 4.43 12.68 20.64
C ILE A 114 4.94 12.95 19.22
N GLY A 115 5.38 11.91 18.53
CA GLY A 115 5.86 12.00 17.15
C GLY A 115 6.44 10.69 16.65
N TYR A 116 6.83 10.66 15.37
CA TYR A 116 7.27 9.43 14.70
C TYR A 116 8.19 9.76 13.51
N GLU A 117 9.01 8.79 13.13
CA GLU A 117 9.77 8.81 11.87
C GLU A 117 9.82 7.38 11.35
N LEU A 118 9.20 7.15 10.20
CA LEU A 118 8.99 5.81 9.64
C LEU A 118 9.88 5.52 8.43
N ASP A 119 10.55 6.54 7.87
CA ASP A 119 11.45 6.42 6.72
C ASP A 119 12.94 6.39 7.12
N ALA A 120 13.25 6.63 8.41
CA ALA A 120 14.61 6.47 8.91
C ALA A 120 15.10 5.02 8.80
N ALA A 121 16.43 4.85 8.80
CA ALA A 121 17.07 3.53 8.84
C ALA A 121 16.59 2.67 10.04
N GLU A 122 16.30 3.31 11.17
CA GLU A 122 15.63 2.69 12.31
C GLU A 122 14.28 3.39 12.57
N PRO A 123 13.18 2.93 11.98
CA PRO A 123 11.85 3.51 12.19
C PRO A 123 11.47 3.55 13.67
N PHE A 124 10.79 4.62 14.11
CA PHE A 124 10.37 4.77 15.49
C PHE A 124 9.10 5.61 15.69
N ALA A 125 8.47 5.39 16.85
CA ALA A 125 7.43 6.21 17.44
C ALA A 125 7.85 6.68 18.84
N LEU A 126 7.51 7.92 19.19
CA LEU A 126 7.76 8.54 20.48
C LEU A 126 6.44 8.69 21.23
N TYR A 127 6.37 8.18 22.45
CA TYR A 127 5.19 8.27 23.30
C TYR A 127 5.49 8.96 24.62
N ARG A 128 4.45 9.52 25.25
CA ARG A 128 4.54 9.92 26.65
C ARG A 128 4.88 8.70 27.54
N PRO A 129 5.58 8.90 28.68
CA PRO A 129 5.90 7.81 29.58
C PRO A 129 4.65 7.02 30.00
N PRO A 130 4.71 5.67 30.02
CA PRO A 130 3.58 4.84 30.42
C PRO A 130 3.06 5.21 31.81
N ARG A 131 1.73 5.21 31.97
CA ARG A 131 1.08 5.42 33.26
C ARG A 131 1.00 4.11 34.04
N GLY A 132 1.08 4.21 35.36
CA GLY A 132 0.84 3.08 36.26
C GLY A 132 1.81 1.90 36.09
N ARG A 133 1.40 0.74 36.61
CA ARG A 133 2.14 -0.54 36.51
C ARG A 133 1.33 -1.55 35.71
N THR A 134 2.00 -2.55 35.11
CA THR A 134 1.32 -3.66 34.43
C THR A 134 0.46 -4.44 35.42
N VAL A 135 -0.67 -4.97 34.95
CA VAL A 135 -1.57 -5.77 35.79
C VAL A 135 -1.13 -7.23 35.92
N GLU A 136 -0.07 -7.64 35.22
CA GLU A 136 0.54 -8.99 35.26
C GLU A 136 0.75 -9.56 36.67
N ARG A 137 1.12 -8.72 37.64
CA ARG A 137 1.35 -9.15 39.03
C ARG A 137 0.28 -8.65 40.00
N MET A 138 -0.82 -8.11 39.49
CA MET A 138 -1.93 -7.60 40.30
C MET A 138 -3.01 -8.68 40.44
N HIS A 139 -3.51 -8.85 41.65
CA HIS A 139 -4.66 -9.70 41.95
C HIS A 139 -5.33 -9.22 43.25
N GLY A 140 -6.58 -9.60 43.47
CA GLY A 140 -7.30 -9.25 44.71
C GLY A 140 -7.60 -7.76 44.86
N LEU A 141 -7.72 -7.04 43.75
CA LEU A 141 -8.09 -5.61 43.75
C LEU A 141 -9.51 -5.44 44.33
N PRO A 142 -9.79 -4.32 45.03
CA PRO A 142 -11.13 -4.01 45.52
C PRO A 142 -12.16 -4.03 44.38
N GLY A 143 -13.37 -4.52 44.65
CA GLY A 143 -14.43 -4.65 43.63
C GLY A 143 -14.77 -3.35 42.89
N ALA A 144 -14.64 -2.20 43.56
CA ALA A 144 -14.81 -0.90 42.90
C ALA A 144 -13.74 -0.62 41.84
N GLN A 145 -12.48 -1.01 42.08
CA GLN A 145 -11.40 -0.86 41.10
C GLN A 145 -11.56 -1.85 39.94
N LEU A 146 -11.93 -3.10 40.23
CA LEU A 146 -12.19 -4.11 39.20
C LEU A 146 -13.28 -3.65 38.21
N ARG A 147 -14.37 -3.05 38.71
CA ARG A 147 -15.43 -2.49 37.85
C ARG A 147 -14.92 -1.37 36.95
N VAL A 148 -14.05 -0.50 37.44
CA VAL A 148 -13.46 0.58 36.62
C VAL A 148 -12.58 -0.01 35.53
N ILE A 149 -11.72 -0.97 35.86
CA ILE A 149 -10.85 -1.64 34.89
C ILE A 149 -11.68 -2.32 33.80
N GLU A 150 -12.71 -3.06 34.20
CA GLU A 150 -13.64 -3.76 33.31
C GLU A 150 -14.34 -2.80 32.35
N GLN A 151 -14.97 -1.74 32.87
CA GLN A 151 -15.67 -0.74 32.08
C GLN A 151 -14.74 -0.04 31.09
N GLU A 152 -13.53 0.35 31.50
CA GLU A 152 -12.60 1.05 30.61
C GLU A 152 -11.96 0.16 29.57
N LEU A 153 -11.74 -1.13 29.88
CA LEU A 153 -11.20 -2.08 28.92
C LEU A 153 -12.21 -2.37 27.82
N VAL A 154 -13.49 -2.54 28.18
CA VAL A 154 -14.58 -2.70 27.21
C VAL A 154 -14.83 -1.39 26.44
N ASP A 155 -14.72 -0.22 27.09
CA ASP A 155 -14.82 1.07 26.39
C ASP A 155 -13.70 1.25 25.35
N ALA A 156 -12.46 0.90 25.68
CA ALA A 156 -11.34 0.93 24.75
C ALA A 156 -11.60 0.02 23.54
N LEU A 157 -12.14 -1.18 23.76
CA LEU A 157 -12.53 -2.10 22.69
C LEU A 157 -13.69 -1.57 21.84
N ALA A 158 -14.67 -0.90 22.44
CA ALA A 158 -15.77 -0.25 21.71
C ALA A 158 -15.27 0.89 20.82
N VAL A 159 -14.33 1.71 21.31
CA VAL A 159 -13.68 2.76 20.52
C VAL A 159 -12.90 2.16 19.35
N LEU A 160 -12.11 1.11 19.58
CA LEU A 160 -11.39 0.43 18.50
C LEU A 160 -12.36 -0.17 17.47
N ALA A 161 -13.43 -0.82 17.91
CA ALA A 161 -14.44 -1.41 17.05
C ALA A 161 -15.11 -0.37 16.14
N GLU A 162 -15.46 0.80 16.70
CA GLU A 162 -16.04 1.91 15.93
C GLU A 162 -15.07 2.48 14.90
N LEU A 163 -13.76 2.45 15.19
CA LEU A 163 -12.71 2.76 14.24
C LEU A 163 -12.41 1.60 13.27
N GLY A 164 -13.17 0.50 13.30
CA GLY A 164 -12.92 -0.67 12.45
C GLY A 164 -11.58 -1.36 12.74
N LEU A 165 -11.11 -1.29 13.99
CA LEU A 165 -9.87 -1.86 14.49
C LEU A 165 -10.15 -3.00 15.49
N VAL A 166 -9.25 -3.98 15.53
CA VAL A 166 -9.31 -5.16 16.41
C VAL A 166 -7.98 -5.34 17.11
N HIS A 167 -7.97 -5.52 18.43
CA HIS A 167 -6.76 -5.68 19.23
C HIS A 167 -6.49 -7.16 19.56
N HIS A 168 -5.45 -7.76 18.96
CA HIS A 168 -5.08 -9.17 19.18
C HIS A 168 -4.01 -9.38 20.26
N GLY A 169 -3.50 -8.29 20.86
CA GLY A 169 -2.42 -8.33 21.87
C GLY A 169 -2.84 -8.01 23.31
N ILE A 170 -4.12 -8.14 23.67
CA ILE A 170 -4.56 -7.85 25.04
C ILE A 170 -4.11 -8.98 25.98
N ALA A 171 -3.31 -8.64 26.98
CA ALA A 171 -2.79 -9.53 28.00
C ALA A 171 -2.41 -8.72 29.26
N PRO A 172 -2.16 -9.34 30.43
CA PRO A 172 -1.86 -8.61 31.65
C PRO A 172 -0.62 -7.70 31.58
N GLU A 173 0.35 -8.01 30.72
CA GLU A 173 1.53 -7.18 30.46
C GLU A 173 1.21 -5.91 29.64
N THR A 174 0.16 -5.94 28.79
CA THR A 174 -0.22 -4.80 27.94
C THR A 174 -1.26 -3.90 28.59
N VAL A 175 -1.95 -4.36 29.63
CA VAL A 175 -2.85 -3.54 30.44
C VAL A 175 -2.11 -2.95 31.63
N ARG A 176 -2.15 -1.63 31.77
CA ARG A 176 -1.53 -0.91 32.91
C ARG A 176 -2.60 -0.22 33.75
N TRP A 177 -2.38 -0.18 35.06
CA TRP A 177 -3.26 0.45 36.04
C TRP A 177 -2.48 1.46 36.89
N ASP A 178 -2.98 2.71 36.97
CA ASP A 178 -2.38 3.78 37.77
C ASP A 178 -3.09 4.04 39.11
N GLY A 179 -4.05 3.18 39.48
CA GLY A 179 -4.90 3.36 40.65
C GLY A 179 -6.24 4.03 40.34
N ARG A 180 -6.39 4.62 39.15
CA ARG A 180 -7.61 5.34 38.76
C ARG A 180 -8.12 5.01 37.36
N ARG A 181 -7.22 4.81 36.39
CA ARG A 181 -7.53 4.59 34.98
C ARG A 181 -6.62 3.51 34.40
N ILE A 182 -7.11 2.80 33.39
CA ILE A 182 -6.25 1.91 32.61
C ILE A 182 -5.43 2.69 31.57
N GLN A 183 -4.36 2.06 31.10
CA GLN A 183 -3.72 2.37 29.83
C GLN A 183 -3.38 1.05 29.11
N LEU A 184 -3.95 0.85 27.93
CA LEU A 184 -3.80 -0.29 27.06
C LEU A 184 -2.69 -0.03 26.03
N TRP A 185 -1.62 -0.81 26.11
CA TRP A 185 -0.49 -0.85 25.19
C TRP A 185 -0.59 -2.04 24.22
N GLY A 186 0.40 -2.21 23.33
CA GLY A 186 0.41 -3.29 22.34
C GLY A 186 -0.29 -2.94 21.03
N LEU A 187 -0.20 -1.67 20.62
CA LEU A 187 -0.80 -1.19 19.37
C LEU A 187 -0.20 -1.87 18.12
N ASP A 188 1.00 -2.44 18.22
CA ASP A 188 1.60 -3.30 17.20
C ASP A 188 0.76 -4.56 16.87
N ALA A 189 -0.15 -4.94 17.78
CA ALA A 189 -1.07 -6.07 17.65
C ALA A 189 -2.48 -5.68 17.24
N VAL A 190 -2.70 -4.42 16.86
CA VAL A 190 -3.97 -3.95 16.33
C VAL A 190 -3.99 -4.13 14.81
N THR A 191 -5.12 -4.60 14.27
CA THR A 191 -5.35 -4.78 12.83
C THR A 191 -6.73 -4.26 12.44
N HIS A 192 -7.04 -4.18 11.15
CA HIS A 192 -8.38 -3.82 10.69
C HIS A 192 -9.35 -5.00 10.82
N ALA A 193 -10.58 -4.70 11.22
CA ALA A 193 -11.69 -5.65 11.20
C ALA A 193 -11.89 -6.22 9.79
N GLY A 194 -12.27 -7.50 9.70
CA GLY A 194 -12.52 -8.20 8.46
C GLY A 194 -11.26 -8.66 7.70
N ARG A 195 -10.04 -8.28 8.13
CA ARG A 195 -8.79 -8.85 7.56
C ARG A 195 -8.66 -10.33 7.92
N PRO A 196 -8.01 -11.17 7.09
CA PRO A 196 -7.65 -12.52 7.51
C PRO A 196 -6.87 -12.48 8.82
N ARG A 197 -7.21 -13.36 9.77
CA ARG A 197 -6.46 -13.48 11.01
C ARG A 197 -5.05 -13.99 10.70
N THR A 198 -4.06 -13.44 11.41
CA THR A 198 -2.69 -13.97 11.43
C THR A 198 -2.44 -14.59 12.80
N PRO A 199 -1.83 -15.78 12.89
CA PRO A 199 -1.48 -16.41 14.16
C PRO A 199 -0.78 -15.42 15.11
N ARG A 200 -1.39 -15.12 16.26
CA ARG A 200 -0.85 -14.15 17.21
C ARG A 200 -1.29 -14.40 18.65
N GLY A 201 -0.50 -13.90 19.59
CA GLY A 201 -0.79 -13.93 21.02
C GLY A 201 -0.53 -15.30 21.65
N ALA A 202 -0.79 -15.40 22.96
CA ALA A 202 -0.53 -16.61 23.73
C ALA A 202 -1.77 -17.00 24.55
N ALA A 203 -1.92 -18.31 24.79
CA ALA A 203 -2.93 -18.82 25.70
C ALA A 203 -2.67 -18.35 27.14
N PRO A 204 -3.72 -18.14 27.96
CA PRO A 204 -5.15 -18.23 27.61
C PRO A 204 -5.72 -16.93 27.02
N TYR A 205 -4.93 -15.86 26.94
CA TYR A 205 -5.42 -14.52 26.60
C TYR A 205 -5.82 -14.35 25.14
N ALA A 206 -5.12 -15.00 24.20
CA ALA A 206 -5.52 -14.99 22.80
C ALA A 206 -6.58 -16.07 22.52
N PRO A 207 -7.73 -15.72 21.90
CA PRO A 207 -8.75 -16.71 21.58
C PRO A 207 -8.22 -17.74 20.56
N PRO A 208 -8.75 -18.98 20.56
CA PRO A 208 -8.27 -20.07 19.69
C PRO A 208 -8.17 -19.67 18.21
N GLU A 209 -9.19 -19.02 17.67
CA GLU A 209 -9.25 -18.60 16.27
C GLU A 209 -8.17 -17.58 15.89
N VAL A 210 -7.72 -16.73 16.83
CA VAL A 210 -6.60 -15.79 16.61
C VAL A 210 -5.26 -16.51 16.70
N ARG A 211 -5.11 -17.47 17.62
CA ARG A 211 -3.89 -18.27 17.72
C ARG A 211 -3.67 -19.15 16.49
N GLU A 212 -4.74 -19.69 15.94
CA GLU A 212 -4.72 -20.52 14.74
C GLU A 212 -4.66 -19.71 13.45
N GLY A 213 -4.96 -18.41 13.50
CA GLY A 213 -5.08 -17.57 12.29
C GLY A 213 -6.30 -17.93 11.44
N ALA A 214 -7.35 -18.49 12.05
CA ALA A 214 -8.53 -18.97 11.36
C ALA A 214 -9.56 -17.85 11.17
N GLY A 215 -10.14 -17.75 9.98
CA GLY A 215 -11.20 -16.78 9.68
C GLY A 215 -10.71 -15.32 9.60
N ARG A 216 -11.60 -14.39 9.93
CA ARG A 216 -11.37 -12.93 9.80
C ARG A 216 -11.37 -12.25 11.17
N SER A 217 -10.49 -11.27 11.35
CA SER A 217 -10.39 -10.45 12.56
C SER A 217 -11.73 -9.81 12.89
N ASP A 218 -12.24 -10.08 14.09
CA ASP A 218 -13.55 -9.61 14.55
C ASP A 218 -13.35 -8.75 15.82
N PRO A 219 -14.00 -7.58 15.96
CA PRO A 219 -13.92 -6.78 17.20
C PRO A 219 -14.19 -7.55 18.50
N ARG A 220 -14.93 -8.66 18.43
CA ARG A 220 -15.25 -9.56 19.55
C ARG A 220 -14.06 -10.42 19.99
N ASP A 221 -12.98 -10.50 19.20
CA ASP A 221 -11.74 -11.19 19.57
C ASP A 221 -11.12 -10.57 20.84
N GLY A 222 -11.16 -9.24 20.94
CA GLY A 222 -10.65 -8.52 22.10
C GLY A 222 -11.43 -8.78 23.40
N LEU A 223 -12.71 -9.14 23.31
CA LEU A 223 -13.55 -9.41 24.49
C LEU A 223 -13.15 -10.70 25.21
N TRP A 224 -12.75 -11.73 24.46
CA TRP A 224 -12.16 -12.94 25.06
C TRP A 224 -10.92 -12.57 25.88
N SER A 225 -10.00 -11.82 25.28
CA SER A 225 -8.77 -11.41 25.94
C SER A 225 -9.03 -10.54 27.17
N ALA A 226 -9.97 -9.60 27.08
CA ALA A 226 -10.38 -8.78 28.21
C ALA A 226 -10.96 -9.62 29.35
N ALA A 227 -11.83 -10.60 29.04
CA ALA A 227 -12.40 -11.50 30.03
C ALA A 227 -11.33 -12.36 30.72
N GLN A 228 -10.34 -12.84 29.98
CA GLN A 228 -9.20 -13.60 30.53
C GLN A 228 -8.31 -12.74 31.44
N VAL A 229 -8.09 -11.46 31.09
CA VAL A 229 -7.38 -10.51 31.97
C VAL A 229 -8.17 -10.26 33.25
N MET A 230 -9.49 -10.01 33.15
CA MET A 230 -10.34 -9.80 34.32
C MET A 230 -10.41 -11.04 35.22
N TYR A 231 -10.49 -12.24 34.63
CA TYR A 231 -10.42 -13.49 35.38
C TYR A 231 -9.11 -13.62 36.17
N SER A 232 -7.98 -13.30 35.55
CA SER A 232 -6.67 -13.32 36.22
C SER A 232 -6.61 -12.31 37.38
N LEU A 233 -7.17 -11.12 37.22
CA LEU A 233 -7.22 -10.11 38.30
C LEU A 233 -8.09 -10.52 39.49
N VAL A 234 -9.19 -11.25 39.23
CA VAL A 234 -10.11 -11.75 40.25
C VAL A 234 -9.53 -12.95 40.99
N THR A 235 -8.92 -13.89 40.27
CA THR A 235 -8.55 -15.21 40.81
C THR A 235 -7.06 -15.36 41.15
N GLY A 236 -6.21 -14.47 40.63
CA GLY A 236 -4.76 -14.59 40.65
C GLY A 236 -4.20 -15.71 39.77
N ARG A 237 -5.03 -16.34 38.93
CA ARG A 237 -4.67 -17.52 38.11
C ARG A 237 -5.07 -17.30 36.65
N PRO A 238 -4.31 -17.85 35.67
CA PRO A 238 -4.73 -17.84 34.28
C PRO A 238 -6.01 -18.68 34.10
N GLY A 239 -6.90 -18.24 33.21
CA GLY A 239 -8.11 -18.98 32.85
C GLY A 239 -7.86 -20.15 31.92
N ALA A 240 -8.93 -20.85 31.54
CA ALA A 240 -8.85 -21.95 30.57
C ALA A 240 -8.58 -21.42 29.14
N PRO A 241 -7.75 -22.10 28.33
CA PRO A 241 -7.28 -21.57 27.05
C PRO A 241 -8.29 -21.59 25.90
N ASP A 242 -9.23 -22.56 25.92
CA ASP A 242 -10.12 -22.85 24.78
C ASP A 242 -11.60 -22.87 25.16
N ARG A 243 -11.93 -22.57 26.42
CA ARG A 243 -13.29 -22.65 26.96
C ARG A 243 -13.47 -21.71 28.15
N PRO A 244 -14.71 -21.43 28.58
CA PRO A 244 -14.94 -20.75 29.85
C PRO A 244 -14.22 -21.45 31.01
N PRO A 245 -13.65 -20.70 31.99
CA PRO A 245 -13.10 -21.28 33.21
C PRO A 245 -14.15 -22.13 33.94
N PRO A 246 -13.82 -23.34 34.42
CA PRO A 246 -14.78 -24.26 35.03
C PRO A 246 -15.39 -23.72 36.33
N ASP A 247 -14.65 -22.87 37.04
CA ASP A 247 -15.00 -22.18 38.28
C ASP A 247 -15.56 -20.77 38.05
N LEU A 248 -15.85 -20.37 36.79
CA LEU A 248 -16.38 -19.03 36.49
C LEU A 248 -17.65 -18.71 37.30
N ALA A 249 -18.52 -19.70 37.53
CA ALA A 249 -19.76 -19.55 38.30
C ALA A 249 -19.52 -19.14 39.77
N ASP A 250 -18.36 -19.48 40.35
CA ASP A 250 -17.99 -19.11 41.71
C ASP A 250 -17.65 -17.61 41.82
N HIS A 251 -17.36 -16.98 40.68
CA HIS A 251 -17.05 -15.55 40.56
C HIS A 251 -18.26 -14.77 40.01
N ARG A 252 -19.37 -14.75 40.77
CA ARG A 252 -20.69 -14.23 40.33
C ARG A 252 -20.65 -12.88 39.61
N SER A 253 -19.85 -11.92 40.09
CA SER A 253 -19.74 -10.61 39.43
C SER A 253 -19.21 -10.75 38.01
N LEU A 254 -18.10 -11.48 37.83
CA LEU A 254 -17.47 -11.69 36.52
C LEU A 254 -18.32 -12.57 35.60
N ALA A 255 -18.96 -13.60 36.15
CA ALA A 255 -19.87 -14.45 35.41
C ALA A 255 -21.08 -13.67 34.86
N HIS A 256 -21.62 -12.75 35.67
CA HIS A 256 -22.74 -11.91 35.28
C HIS A 256 -22.36 -10.88 34.21
N THR A 257 -21.19 -10.25 34.34
CA THR A 257 -20.79 -9.14 33.47
C THR A 257 -20.09 -9.61 32.19
N MET A 258 -19.15 -10.55 32.27
CA MET A 258 -18.33 -10.99 31.11
C MET A 258 -18.53 -12.46 30.73
N GLY A 259 -19.48 -13.18 31.33
CA GLY A 259 -19.66 -14.62 31.09
C GLY A 259 -19.79 -14.98 29.60
N SER A 260 -20.56 -14.19 28.84
CA SER A 260 -20.74 -14.37 27.40
C SER A 260 -19.48 -14.09 26.56
N SER A 261 -18.51 -13.35 27.10
CA SER A 261 -17.25 -13.07 26.41
C SER A 261 -16.32 -14.29 26.34
N PHE A 262 -16.56 -15.31 27.17
CA PHE A 262 -15.87 -16.61 27.12
C PHE A 262 -16.47 -17.58 26.09
N ALA A 263 -17.40 -17.16 25.24
CA ALA A 263 -17.92 -18.02 24.19
C ALA A 263 -16.78 -18.45 23.24
N PRO A 264 -16.65 -19.75 22.88
CA PRO A 264 -15.53 -20.24 22.08
C PRO A 264 -15.43 -19.58 20.69
N ARG A 265 -16.56 -19.26 20.06
CA ARG A 265 -16.58 -18.58 18.75
C ARG A 265 -16.83 -17.09 18.94
N ALA A 266 -16.08 -16.25 18.22
CA ALA A 266 -16.31 -14.80 18.18
C ALA A 266 -17.77 -14.42 17.90
N ALA A 267 -18.44 -15.11 16.96
CA ALA A 267 -19.82 -14.83 16.58
C ALA A 267 -20.86 -15.02 17.71
N ASP A 268 -20.53 -15.82 18.73
CA ASP A 268 -21.40 -16.08 19.89
C ASP A 268 -21.16 -15.09 21.04
N ARG A 269 -20.13 -14.23 20.95
CA ARG A 269 -19.82 -13.18 21.92
C ARG A 269 -20.67 -11.93 21.64
N PRO A 270 -21.01 -11.11 22.66
CA PRO A 270 -21.63 -9.80 22.43
C PRO A 270 -20.67 -8.88 21.67
N THR A 271 -21.17 -7.83 21.04
CA THR A 271 -20.30 -6.78 20.50
C THR A 271 -19.73 -5.93 21.65
N PRO A 272 -18.55 -5.30 21.49
CA PRO A 272 -18.01 -4.40 22.52
C PRO A 272 -18.97 -3.28 22.91
N ALA A 273 -19.71 -2.72 21.95
CA ALA A 273 -20.72 -1.70 22.20
C ALA A 273 -21.91 -2.23 23.04
N ALA A 274 -22.42 -3.42 22.71
CA ALA A 274 -23.52 -4.03 23.46
C ALA A 274 -23.10 -4.37 24.90
N LEU A 275 -21.87 -4.88 25.08
CA LEU A 275 -21.34 -5.15 26.41
C LEU A 275 -21.10 -3.84 27.20
N LEU A 276 -20.59 -2.79 26.56
CA LEU A 276 -20.39 -1.50 27.22
C LEU A 276 -21.71 -0.90 27.72
N ALA A 277 -22.78 -0.98 26.92
CA ALA A 277 -24.11 -0.50 27.31
C ALA A 277 -24.65 -1.21 28.56
N LEU A 278 -24.31 -2.50 28.75
CA LEU A 278 -24.64 -3.25 29.97
C LEU A 278 -23.80 -2.79 31.17
N LEU A 279 -22.49 -2.59 30.98
CA LEU A 279 -21.56 -2.27 32.05
C LEU A 279 -21.63 -0.82 32.52
N ALA A 280 -21.99 0.11 31.62
CA ALA A 280 -22.00 1.54 31.84
C ALA A 280 -23.15 2.20 31.05
N PRO A 281 -24.41 1.99 31.45
CA PRO A 281 -25.59 2.47 30.70
C PRO A 281 -25.65 4.01 30.57
N ASP A 282 -25.08 4.73 31.53
CA ASP A 282 -25.02 6.20 31.50
C ASP A 282 -23.91 6.74 30.58
N ARG A 283 -23.08 5.86 30.00
CA ARG A 283 -21.97 6.26 29.12
C ARG A 283 -22.48 6.40 27.68
N ALA A 284 -22.19 7.54 27.07
CA ALA A 284 -22.48 7.75 25.65
C ALA A 284 -21.78 6.67 24.77
N PRO A 285 -22.47 6.12 23.76
CA PRO A 285 -21.90 5.22 22.78
C PRO A 285 -20.57 5.73 22.19
N ALA A 286 -19.70 4.81 21.75
CA ALA A 286 -18.45 5.19 21.10
C ALA A 286 -18.71 6.01 19.82
N ALA A 287 -19.69 5.61 19.01
CA ALA A 287 -20.11 6.32 17.80
C ALA A 287 -20.44 7.80 18.05
N ASP A 288 -21.11 8.11 19.17
CA ASP A 288 -21.52 9.49 19.51
C ASP A 288 -20.35 10.34 20.04
N ARG A 289 -19.26 9.70 20.48
CA ARG A 289 -18.07 10.38 21.02
C ARG A 289 -16.98 10.58 19.99
N LEU A 290 -17.01 9.85 18.88
CA LEU A 290 -16.01 9.90 17.83
C LEU A 290 -16.47 10.84 16.71
N PRO A 291 -15.54 11.51 16.01
CA PRO A 291 -15.89 12.34 14.87
C PRO A 291 -16.52 11.48 13.78
N ALA A 292 -17.53 12.04 13.10
CA ALA A 292 -18.13 11.39 11.95
C ALA A 292 -17.08 11.07 10.87
N ASP A 293 -17.31 10.01 10.11
CA ASP A 293 -16.46 9.62 8.98
C ASP A 293 -16.41 10.75 7.92
N GLY A 294 -15.33 11.52 7.94
CA GLY A 294 -15.12 12.65 7.03
C GLY A 294 -15.05 12.26 5.54
N LEU A 295 -14.95 10.97 5.21
CA LEU A 295 -14.95 10.49 3.82
C LEU A 295 -16.35 10.09 3.33
N ALA A 296 -17.34 9.93 4.21
CA ALA A 296 -18.67 9.39 3.86
C ALA A 296 -19.37 10.20 2.74
N ALA A 297 -19.34 11.53 2.83
CA ALA A 297 -19.95 12.41 1.83
C ALA A 297 -19.28 12.29 0.45
N HIS A 298 -17.96 12.14 0.43
CA HIS A 298 -17.16 12.00 -0.79
C HIS A 298 -17.30 10.61 -1.42
N ARG A 299 -17.38 9.55 -0.59
CA ARG A 299 -17.74 8.19 -1.03
C ARG A 299 -19.12 8.15 -1.68
N ALA A 300 -20.09 8.88 -1.14
CA ALA A 300 -21.39 9.04 -1.79
C ALA A 300 -21.30 9.84 -3.11
N GLY A 301 -20.31 10.73 -3.25
CA GLY A 301 -19.97 11.40 -4.51
C GLY A 301 -19.56 10.42 -5.60
N TYR A 302 -18.68 9.49 -5.27
CA TYR A 302 -18.30 8.38 -6.16
C TYR A 302 -19.51 7.57 -6.60
N ASP A 303 -20.38 7.18 -5.64
CA ASP A 303 -21.57 6.38 -5.94
C ASP A 303 -22.52 7.10 -6.92
N ARG A 304 -22.68 8.43 -6.78
CA ARG A 304 -23.45 9.27 -7.71
C ARG A 304 -22.78 9.35 -9.09
N ALA A 305 -21.46 9.52 -9.14
CA ALA A 305 -20.71 9.59 -10.40
C ALA A 305 -20.73 8.27 -11.17
N LEU A 306 -20.74 7.12 -10.48
CA LEU A 306 -20.97 5.83 -11.13
C LEU A 306 -22.42 5.68 -11.62
N ALA A 307 -23.40 6.10 -10.82
CA ALA A 307 -24.81 6.00 -11.20
C ALA A 307 -25.11 6.79 -12.48
N SER A 308 -24.47 7.96 -12.70
CA SER A 308 -24.65 8.74 -13.92
C SER A 308 -24.01 8.11 -15.17
N LYS A 309 -22.97 7.28 -15.01
CA LYS A 309 -22.31 6.56 -16.10
C LYS A 309 -23.04 5.29 -16.54
N ARG A 310 -23.81 4.65 -15.65
CA ARG A 310 -24.50 3.37 -15.92
C ARG A 310 -25.39 3.40 -17.17
N PRO A 311 -26.23 4.43 -17.42
CA PRO A 311 -27.05 4.48 -18.63
C PRO A 311 -26.19 4.48 -19.91
N ALA A 312 -25.08 5.20 -19.93
CA ALA A 312 -24.17 5.23 -21.08
C ALA A 312 -23.49 3.87 -21.32
N GLY A 313 -23.21 3.11 -20.26
CA GLY A 313 -22.70 1.74 -20.36
C GLY A 313 -23.76 0.72 -20.80
N ALA A 314 -25.03 0.92 -20.46
CA ALA A 314 -26.13 0.03 -20.83
C ALA A 314 -26.65 0.22 -22.26
N VAL A 315 -26.43 1.40 -22.86
CA VAL A 315 -26.77 1.71 -24.27
C VAL A 315 -25.73 1.15 -25.25
N ALA A 316 -24.62 0.58 -24.75
CA ALA A 316 -23.70 -0.23 -25.54
C ALA A 316 -24.03 -1.75 -25.49
N PRO A 317 -25.09 -2.23 -26.17
CA PRO A 317 -25.10 -3.62 -26.60
C PRO A 317 -25.48 -3.76 -28.07
N GLY A 318 -24.57 -4.33 -28.87
CA GLY A 318 -24.94 -4.84 -30.20
C GLY A 318 -23.94 -4.65 -31.33
N GLU A 319 -22.63 -4.61 -31.08
CA GLU A 319 -21.55 -5.03 -32.01
C GLU A 319 -20.20 -4.69 -31.36
N ALA A 320 -19.26 -5.64 -31.37
CA ALA A 320 -17.85 -5.45 -30.99
C ALA A 320 -17.49 -5.12 -29.51
N VAL A 321 -17.65 -6.10 -28.60
CA VAL A 321 -16.70 -6.25 -27.45
C VAL A 321 -15.44 -7.04 -27.89
N GLY A 322 -15.37 -7.42 -29.17
CA GLY A 322 -14.22 -8.07 -29.81
C GLY A 322 -13.44 -7.20 -30.80
N GLU A 323 -13.88 -5.97 -31.08
CA GLU A 323 -13.23 -5.09 -32.06
C GLU A 323 -12.96 -3.72 -31.43
N ALA A 324 -11.68 -3.46 -31.24
CA ALA A 324 -11.04 -2.27 -30.71
C ALA A 324 -11.81 -0.94 -30.88
N ILE A 325 -12.16 -0.30 -29.76
CA ILE A 325 -12.67 1.07 -29.77
C ILE A 325 -11.49 2.03 -29.97
N GLY A 326 -11.33 2.53 -31.20
CA GLY A 326 -10.34 3.57 -31.51
C GLY A 326 -9.92 3.73 -32.98
N HIS A 327 -10.34 2.89 -33.92
CA HIS A 327 -9.95 3.00 -35.33
C HIS A 327 -11.11 2.75 -36.31
N PRO A 328 -11.05 3.34 -37.53
CA PRO A 328 -12.08 3.14 -38.55
C PRO A 328 -12.19 1.66 -38.90
N ALA A 329 -13.43 1.16 -38.96
CA ALA A 329 -13.74 -0.17 -39.45
C ALA A 329 -13.04 -0.41 -40.80
N GLY A 330 -12.04 -1.29 -40.85
CA GLY A 330 -11.33 -1.61 -42.09
C GLY A 330 -9.82 -1.87 -41.99
N ALA A 331 -9.19 -1.91 -40.80
CA ALA A 331 -7.79 -2.32 -40.71
C ALA A 331 -7.64 -3.81 -41.17
N PRO A 332 -6.89 -4.09 -42.25
CA PRO A 332 -6.72 -5.44 -42.77
C PRO A 332 -6.01 -6.34 -41.74
N THR A 333 -6.45 -7.60 -41.67
CA THR A 333 -5.89 -8.64 -40.80
C THR A 333 -4.36 -8.69 -40.89
N GLY A 334 -3.66 -8.44 -39.77
CA GLY A 334 -2.20 -8.52 -39.67
C GLY A 334 -1.46 -7.18 -39.60
N GLU A 335 -2.15 -6.04 -39.65
CA GLU A 335 -1.57 -4.73 -39.31
C GLU A 335 -1.58 -4.48 -37.80
N VAL A 336 -0.43 -4.08 -37.27
CA VAL A 336 -0.27 -3.58 -35.90
C VAL A 336 0.39 -2.20 -35.94
N LEU A 337 0.22 -1.38 -34.91
CA LEU A 337 0.92 -0.11 -34.84
C LEU A 337 2.37 -0.34 -34.39
N CYS A 338 3.32 0.26 -35.09
CA CYS A 338 4.71 0.25 -34.66
C CYS A 338 4.85 0.94 -33.29
N PRO A 339 5.52 0.34 -32.30
CA PRO A 339 5.63 0.95 -30.97
C PRO A 339 6.57 2.16 -30.92
N TYR A 340 7.34 2.46 -31.99
CA TYR A 340 8.27 3.58 -32.03
C TYR A 340 7.76 4.74 -32.88
N CYS A 341 7.36 4.49 -34.13
CA CYS A 341 6.86 5.54 -35.03
C CYS A 341 5.33 5.63 -35.11
N LEU A 342 4.61 4.63 -34.56
CA LEU A 342 3.14 4.59 -34.51
C LEU A 342 2.46 4.53 -35.88
N GLU A 343 3.22 4.22 -36.94
CA GLU A 343 2.65 3.89 -38.24
C GLU A 343 2.18 2.43 -38.26
N PRO A 344 1.10 2.11 -39.01
CA PRO A 344 0.73 0.74 -39.30
C PRO A 344 1.89 -0.03 -39.94
N ILE A 345 2.19 -1.19 -39.40
CA ILE A 345 3.22 -2.10 -39.91
C ILE A 345 2.69 -3.53 -39.94
N ARG A 346 3.06 -4.26 -40.98
CA ARG A 346 2.78 -5.69 -41.13
C ARG A 346 4.06 -6.48 -40.97
N TYR A 347 3.93 -7.71 -40.47
CA TYR A 347 5.04 -8.65 -40.49
C TYR A 347 5.50 -8.91 -41.93
N ASP A 348 6.79 -8.70 -42.19
CA ASP A 348 7.45 -8.93 -43.46
C ASP A 348 8.68 -9.83 -43.25
N PRO A 349 8.64 -11.10 -43.70
CA PRO A 349 9.75 -12.05 -43.53
C PRO A 349 10.99 -11.68 -44.35
N THR A 350 10.91 -10.71 -45.27
CA THR A 350 12.04 -10.25 -46.09
C THR A 350 12.81 -9.09 -45.46
N ALA A 351 12.24 -8.42 -44.45
CA ALA A 351 12.84 -7.27 -43.76
C ALA A 351 13.45 -7.64 -42.40
N LEU A 352 13.76 -8.92 -42.17
CA LEU A 352 14.22 -9.42 -40.88
C LEU A 352 15.73 -9.23 -40.68
N HIS A 353 16.09 -8.98 -39.44
CA HIS A 353 17.45 -8.80 -38.97
C HIS A 353 17.67 -9.59 -37.68
N THR A 354 18.85 -10.16 -37.50
CA THR A 354 19.28 -10.79 -36.26
C THR A 354 20.61 -10.21 -35.80
N PRO A 355 20.82 -10.04 -34.49
CA PRO A 355 22.08 -9.55 -33.96
C PRO A 355 23.19 -10.60 -34.09
N ASP A 356 24.34 -10.19 -34.62
CA ASP A 356 25.53 -11.03 -34.77
C ASP A 356 26.31 -11.19 -33.45
N ALA A 357 27.52 -11.76 -33.53
CA ALA A 357 28.39 -11.99 -32.37
C ALA A 357 28.84 -10.70 -31.65
N VAL A 358 28.87 -9.57 -32.36
CA VAL A 358 29.22 -8.24 -31.81
C VAL A 358 28.00 -7.37 -31.52
N GLN A 359 26.79 -7.95 -31.58
CA GLN A 359 25.50 -7.29 -31.37
C GLN A 359 25.08 -6.32 -32.50
N GLU A 360 25.70 -6.40 -33.67
CA GLU A 360 25.24 -5.64 -34.84
C GLU A 360 24.11 -6.39 -35.56
N LEU A 361 23.04 -5.67 -35.91
CA LEU A 361 21.90 -6.25 -36.62
C LEU A 361 22.26 -6.50 -38.08
N ARG A 362 22.19 -7.75 -38.52
CA ARG A 362 22.41 -8.16 -39.91
C ARG A 362 21.15 -8.75 -40.53
N PRO A 363 20.93 -8.58 -41.85
CA PRO A 363 19.82 -9.21 -42.55
C PRO A 363 19.77 -10.72 -42.28
N TYR A 364 18.58 -11.22 -41.98
CA TYR A 364 18.30 -12.61 -41.63
C TYR A 364 17.26 -13.17 -42.58
N ASN A 365 17.53 -14.35 -43.15
CA ASN A 365 16.60 -15.06 -44.02
C ASN A 365 15.95 -16.24 -43.27
N PRO A 366 14.67 -16.14 -42.87
CA PRO A 366 14.00 -17.21 -42.12
C PRO A 366 13.84 -18.50 -42.92
N HIS A 367 13.84 -18.44 -44.26
CA HIS A 367 13.70 -19.63 -45.11
C HIS A 367 14.94 -20.52 -45.11
N ALA A 368 16.08 -20.05 -44.58
CA ALA A 368 17.29 -20.85 -44.45
C ALA A 368 17.23 -21.88 -43.30
N GLN A 369 16.25 -21.76 -42.38
CA GLN A 369 16.10 -22.66 -41.22
C GLN A 369 14.94 -23.65 -41.44
N PRO A 370 15.23 -24.91 -41.83
CA PRO A 370 14.19 -25.90 -42.11
C PRO A 370 13.52 -26.49 -40.85
N ASN A 371 14.12 -26.34 -39.66
CA ASN A 371 13.55 -26.86 -38.42
C ASN A 371 12.56 -25.86 -37.80
N PRO A 372 11.26 -26.17 -37.70
CA PRO A 372 10.26 -25.23 -37.20
C PRO A 372 10.51 -24.76 -35.76
N ARG A 373 11.11 -25.61 -34.91
CA ARG A 373 11.41 -25.25 -33.51
C ARG A 373 12.59 -24.28 -33.41
N LEU A 374 13.62 -24.50 -34.23
CA LEU A 374 14.76 -23.59 -34.30
C LEU A 374 14.36 -22.27 -34.95
N LEU A 375 13.54 -22.31 -36.01
CA LEU A 375 12.98 -21.11 -36.63
C LEU A 375 12.18 -20.28 -35.61
N ALA A 376 11.33 -20.91 -34.81
CA ALA A 376 10.55 -20.21 -33.79
C ALA A 376 11.45 -19.53 -32.72
N ASP A 377 12.56 -20.16 -32.34
CA ASP A 377 13.53 -19.59 -31.40
C ASP A 377 14.35 -18.45 -32.03
N GLU A 378 14.79 -18.61 -33.28
CA GLU A 378 15.50 -17.58 -34.05
C GLU A 378 14.61 -16.34 -34.26
N LEU A 379 13.35 -16.53 -34.64
CA LEU A 379 12.37 -15.44 -34.78
C LEU A 379 12.09 -14.73 -33.46
N ARG A 380 12.23 -15.40 -32.31
CA ARG A 380 12.12 -14.74 -30.99
C ARG A 380 13.25 -13.74 -30.75
N GLY A 381 14.44 -13.98 -31.32
CA GLY A 381 15.58 -13.07 -31.27
C GLY A 381 15.65 -12.07 -32.42
N ALA A 382 14.80 -12.21 -33.43
CA ALA A 382 14.82 -11.40 -34.65
C ALA A 382 14.05 -10.08 -34.51
N PHE A 383 14.41 -9.14 -35.36
CA PHE A 383 13.79 -7.84 -35.51
C PHE A 383 13.38 -7.61 -36.95
N GLN A 384 12.32 -6.84 -37.16
CA GLN A 384 11.96 -6.31 -38.47
C GLN A 384 12.36 -4.84 -38.57
N LEU A 385 13.00 -4.46 -39.67
CA LEU A 385 13.29 -3.06 -39.97
C LEU A 385 11.99 -2.33 -40.34
N CYS A 386 11.68 -1.27 -39.59
CA CYS A 386 10.64 -0.31 -39.92
C CYS A 386 11.30 0.92 -40.57
N PRO A 387 10.81 1.40 -41.73
CA PRO A 387 11.37 2.58 -42.39
C PRO A 387 11.18 3.88 -41.59
N GLY A 388 10.36 3.85 -40.52
CA GLY A 388 10.04 5.02 -39.73
C GLY A 388 8.98 5.89 -40.39
N ASN A 389 9.00 7.18 -40.06
CA ASN A 389 8.16 8.20 -40.67
C ASN A 389 8.95 9.51 -40.78
N GLY A 390 8.30 10.61 -41.18
CA GLY A 390 8.96 11.92 -41.33
C GLY A 390 9.63 12.46 -40.04
N THR A 391 9.30 11.91 -38.86
CA THR A 391 9.81 12.35 -37.55
C THR A 391 10.73 11.32 -36.88
N VAL A 392 10.46 10.03 -37.04
CA VAL A 392 11.20 8.93 -36.43
C VAL A 392 11.98 8.20 -37.52
N ARG A 393 13.30 8.11 -37.37
CA ARG A 393 14.18 7.40 -38.31
C ARG A 393 13.88 5.90 -38.36
N GLU A 394 14.52 5.22 -39.30
CA GLU A 394 14.50 3.76 -39.39
C GLU A 394 14.87 3.11 -38.04
N HIS A 395 14.12 2.10 -37.63
CA HIS A 395 14.28 1.43 -36.35
C HIS A 395 13.81 -0.02 -36.42
N HIS A 396 14.13 -0.81 -35.40
CA HIS A 396 13.95 -2.26 -35.41
C HIS A 396 12.90 -2.70 -34.39
N ILE A 397 11.89 -3.44 -34.86
CA ILE A 397 10.77 -3.92 -34.03
C ILE A 397 10.95 -5.42 -33.78
N PRO A 398 10.87 -5.91 -32.54
CA PRO A 398 10.90 -7.34 -32.26
C PRO A 398 9.83 -8.11 -33.04
N VAL A 399 10.20 -9.18 -33.73
CA VAL A 399 9.26 -10.00 -34.51
C VAL A 399 8.08 -10.52 -33.66
N PRO A 400 8.28 -10.98 -32.40
CA PRO A 400 7.15 -11.47 -31.59
C PRO A 400 6.09 -10.39 -31.29
N TYR A 401 6.44 -9.11 -31.37
CA TYR A 401 5.47 -8.01 -31.25
C TYR A 401 4.50 -7.98 -32.45
N LEU A 402 4.96 -8.34 -33.64
CA LEU A 402 4.19 -8.30 -34.88
C LEU A 402 3.37 -9.59 -35.11
N THR A 403 3.79 -10.71 -34.52
CA THR A 403 3.25 -12.04 -34.85
C THR A 403 2.31 -12.63 -33.80
N ASN A 404 2.23 -12.06 -32.59
CA ASN A 404 1.38 -12.58 -31.51
C ASN A 404 0.03 -11.86 -31.38
N GLY A 405 -0.55 -11.40 -32.49
CA GLY A 405 -1.83 -10.69 -32.49
C GLY A 405 -1.72 -9.21 -32.08
N ARG A 406 -2.87 -8.54 -31.92
CA ARG A 406 -2.93 -7.10 -31.65
C ARG A 406 -2.34 -6.77 -30.26
N PRO A 407 -1.32 -5.89 -30.19
CA PRO A 407 -0.78 -5.42 -28.92
C PRO A 407 -1.86 -4.75 -28.06
N LEU A 408 -1.77 -4.92 -26.75
CA LEU A 408 -2.43 -4.08 -25.75
C LEU A 408 -1.46 -2.96 -25.36
N THR A 409 -1.74 -1.73 -25.78
CA THR A 409 -0.90 -0.56 -25.50
C THR A 409 -1.39 0.19 -24.26
N VAL A 410 -0.49 0.37 -23.28
CA VAL A 410 -0.78 1.06 -22.01
C VAL A 410 0.12 2.29 -21.90
N ALA A 411 -0.48 3.48 -21.83
CA ALA A 411 0.26 4.73 -21.64
C ALA A 411 0.15 5.23 -20.20
N MET A 412 1.28 5.68 -19.64
CA MET A 412 1.36 6.30 -18.32
C MET A 412 1.42 7.81 -18.45
N ILE A 413 0.50 8.52 -17.79
CA ILE A 413 0.28 9.96 -17.94
C ILE A 413 0.50 10.67 -16.61
N GLY A 414 1.24 11.77 -16.65
CA GLY A 414 1.45 12.69 -15.52
C GLY A 414 2.68 13.57 -15.73
N GLN A 415 2.84 14.59 -14.92
CA GLN A 415 4.02 15.45 -14.92
C GLN A 415 5.32 14.70 -14.61
N SER A 416 6.46 15.36 -14.85
CA SER A 416 7.77 14.90 -14.38
C SER A 416 7.75 14.66 -12.87
N ASN A 417 8.52 13.69 -12.39
CA ASN A 417 8.67 13.34 -10.98
C ASN A 417 7.42 12.80 -10.26
N THR A 418 6.31 12.57 -10.97
CA THR A 418 5.10 11.94 -10.40
C THR A 418 5.29 10.47 -9.99
N GLY A 419 6.40 9.85 -10.39
CA GLY A 419 6.75 8.46 -10.05
C GLY A 419 6.44 7.44 -11.14
N LYS A 420 5.99 7.86 -12.33
CA LYS A 420 5.66 6.98 -13.47
C LYS A 420 6.72 5.92 -13.74
N SER A 421 7.98 6.34 -13.92
CA SER A 421 9.06 5.42 -14.30
C SER A 421 9.36 4.41 -13.18
N HIS A 422 9.28 4.81 -11.91
CA HIS A 422 9.42 3.89 -10.77
C HIS A 422 8.25 2.90 -10.71
N LEU A 423 7.01 3.38 -10.91
CA LEU A 423 5.81 2.55 -10.94
C LEU A 423 5.87 1.54 -12.09
N LEU A 424 6.23 1.95 -13.30
CA LEU A 424 6.40 1.09 -14.47
C LEU A 424 7.49 0.05 -14.24
N THR A 425 8.68 0.46 -13.77
CA THR A 425 9.78 -0.46 -13.49
C THR A 425 9.34 -1.53 -12.49
N GLN A 426 8.60 -1.16 -11.45
CA GLN A 426 8.11 -2.14 -10.46
C GLN A 426 6.93 -2.98 -10.96
N MET A 427 6.05 -2.45 -11.81
CA MET A 427 5.05 -3.26 -12.50
C MET A 427 5.71 -4.37 -13.31
N VAL A 428 6.71 -4.04 -14.15
CA VAL A 428 7.44 -5.04 -14.94
C VAL A 428 8.20 -6.01 -14.04
N ALA A 429 8.80 -5.54 -12.95
CA ALA A 429 9.51 -6.39 -12.01
C ALA A 429 8.59 -7.40 -11.30
N GLU A 430 7.41 -6.98 -10.85
CA GLU A 430 6.43 -7.90 -10.24
C GLU A 430 5.82 -8.87 -11.27
N ILE A 431 5.63 -8.45 -12.53
CA ILE A 431 5.27 -9.38 -13.61
C ILE A 431 6.36 -10.43 -13.76
N ALA A 432 7.63 -10.01 -13.79
CA ALA A 432 8.78 -10.90 -13.95
C ALA A 432 8.94 -11.90 -12.79
N ASP A 433 8.44 -11.56 -11.60
CA ASP A 433 8.37 -12.43 -10.43
C ASP A 433 7.11 -13.34 -10.43
N ASP A 434 6.44 -13.52 -11.57
CA ASP A 434 5.26 -14.37 -11.76
C ASP A 434 4.03 -14.00 -10.91
N ARG A 435 3.91 -12.74 -10.49
CA ARG A 435 2.80 -12.27 -9.64
C ARG A 435 1.44 -12.24 -10.34
N LEU A 436 1.41 -12.39 -11.66
CA LEU A 436 0.17 -12.53 -12.43
C LEU A 436 -0.39 -13.96 -12.44
N LYS A 437 0.41 -14.96 -12.06
CA LYS A 437 0.02 -16.39 -12.08
C LYS A 437 -1.27 -16.72 -11.31
N PRO A 438 -1.55 -16.14 -10.12
CA PRO A 438 -2.81 -16.38 -9.41
C PRO A 438 -4.07 -15.96 -10.18
N TYR A 439 -3.91 -15.12 -11.20
CA TYR A 439 -4.98 -14.63 -12.07
C TYR A 439 -5.08 -15.41 -13.39
N GLY A 440 -4.35 -16.52 -13.52
CA GLY A 440 -4.33 -17.35 -14.73
C GLY A 440 -3.58 -16.73 -15.90
N ILE A 441 -2.76 -15.71 -15.65
CA ILE A 441 -1.95 -15.04 -16.67
C ILE A 441 -0.50 -15.48 -16.54
N SER A 442 0.07 -15.98 -17.63
CA SER A 442 1.51 -16.19 -17.76
C SER A 442 2.13 -15.12 -18.66
N TRP A 443 3.43 -14.94 -18.56
CA TRP A 443 4.15 -13.97 -19.38
C TRP A 443 5.43 -14.56 -19.99
N GLN A 444 5.90 -13.93 -21.07
CA GLN A 444 7.21 -14.14 -21.67
C GLN A 444 7.76 -12.79 -22.14
N SER A 445 9.09 -12.66 -22.28
CA SER A 445 9.66 -11.48 -22.92
C SER A 445 9.33 -11.47 -24.42
N VAL A 446 8.99 -10.29 -24.97
CA VAL A 446 8.88 -10.13 -26.44
C VAL A 446 10.24 -10.31 -27.09
N ASN A 447 11.29 -9.80 -26.46
CA ASN A 447 12.68 -10.04 -26.85
C ASN A 447 13.54 -10.26 -25.59
N PRO A 448 14.19 -11.44 -25.43
CA PRO A 448 14.97 -11.74 -24.23
C PRO A 448 16.13 -10.77 -23.97
N ARG A 449 16.77 -10.24 -25.03
CA ARG A 449 17.93 -9.33 -24.87
C ARG A 449 17.49 -7.94 -24.41
N GLN A 450 16.45 -7.38 -25.02
CA GLN A 450 15.88 -6.08 -24.60
C GLN A 450 15.39 -6.17 -23.15
N HIS A 451 14.68 -7.25 -22.81
CA HIS A 451 14.20 -7.48 -21.45
C HIS A 451 15.34 -7.59 -20.43
N ALA A 452 16.40 -8.35 -20.72
CA ALA A 452 17.58 -8.43 -19.85
C ALA A 452 18.25 -7.06 -19.69
N GLY A 453 18.32 -6.25 -20.76
CA GLY A 453 18.81 -4.87 -20.72
C GLY A 453 17.96 -3.97 -19.80
N PHE A 454 16.64 -4.09 -19.85
CA PHE A 454 15.72 -3.38 -18.96
C PHE A 454 15.91 -3.80 -17.49
N LEU A 455 15.99 -5.11 -17.22
CA LEU A 455 16.23 -5.62 -15.88
C LEU A 455 17.54 -5.07 -15.28
N ASN A 456 18.64 -5.14 -16.03
CA ASN A 456 19.95 -4.71 -15.56
C ASN A 456 20.08 -3.18 -15.41
N SER A 457 19.39 -2.40 -16.24
CA SER A 457 19.50 -0.93 -16.22
C SER A 457 18.49 -0.25 -15.29
N ARG A 458 17.34 -0.89 -15.01
CA ARG A 458 16.25 -0.31 -14.23
C ARG A 458 15.90 -1.15 -13.00
N VAL A 459 15.55 -2.42 -13.18
CA VAL A 459 15.01 -3.25 -12.09
C VAL A 459 16.05 -3.55 -11.02
N VAL A 460 17.23 -4.04 -11.41
CA VAL A 460 18.31 -4.39 -10.48
C VAL A 460 18.79 -3.17 -9.68
N PRO A 461 19.13 -2.02 -10.29
CA PRO A 461 19.50 -0.82 -9.52
C PRO A 461 18.42 -0.37 -8.54
N LEU A 462 17.14 -0.43 -8.94
CA LEU A 462 16.04 -0.04 -8.06
C LEU A 462 15.87 -1.03 -6.90
N ARG A 463 15.94 -2.33 -7.16
CA ARG A 463 15.89 -3.38 -6.11
C ARG A 463 17.08 -3.32 -5.15
N ASP A 464 18.25 -2.87 -5.62
CA ASP A 464 19.43 -2.56 -4.80
C ASP A 464 19.23 -1.30 -3.93
N GLY A 465 18.07 -0.64 -4.01
CA GLY A 465 17.75 0.56 -3.26
C GLY A 465 18.33 1.84 -3.85
N ARG A 466 18.77 1.86 -5.13
CA ARG A 466 19.19 3.10 -5.81
C ARG A 466 17.99 3.78 -6.45
N VAL A 467 17.97 5.10 -6.41
CA VAL A 467 16.95 5.89 -7.08
C VAL A 467 17.22 5.87 -8.58
N LEU A 468 16.17 5.63 -9.37
CA LEU A 468 16.29 5.70 -10.83
C LEU A 468 16.55 7.15 -11.23
N ALA A 469 17.53 7.36 -12.11
CA ALA A 469 17.71 8.66 -12.74
C ALA A 469 16.40 9.12 -13.37
N HIS A 470 16.11 10.42 -13.24
CA HIS A 470 15.00 11.04 -13.94
C HIS A 470 15.12 10.70 -15.42
N THR A 471 13.97 10.48 -16.07
CA THR A 471 13.92 10.34 -17.52
C THR A 471 14.39 11.66 -18.10
N ALA A 472 15.70 11.78 -18.38
CA ALA A 472 16.27 12.93 -19.06
C ALA A 472 15.58 13.04 -20.42
N GLY A 473 15.04 14.21 -20.74
CA GLY A 473 14.48 14.51 -22.05
C GLY A 473 15.52 14.23 -23.13
N LEU A 474 15.35 13.13 -23.84
CA LEU A 474 16.18 12.79 -24.99
C LEU A 474 15.58 13.50 -26.20
N GLY A 475 16.18 14.63 -26.57
CA GLY A 475 15.84 15.39 -27.77
C GLY A 475 14.52 16.18 -27.66
N GLN A 476 14.44 17.29 -28.39
CA GLN A 476 13.26 18.15 -28.42
C GLN A 476 12.05 17.56 -29.16
N ASP A 477 12.12 16.28 -29.61
CA ASP A 477 11.23 15.69 -30.62
C ASP A 477 10.53 14.36 -30.22
N GLU A 478 10.88 13.70 -29.11
CA GLU A 478 10.23 12.44 -28.68
C GLU A 478 9.11 12.69 -27.64
N THR A 479 7.85 12.71 -28.11
CA THR A 479 6.68 13.00 -27.25
C THR A 479 6.21 11.83 -26.39
N ALA A 480 6.44 10.57 -26.82
CA ALA A 480 6.07 9.35 -26.10
C ALA A 480 7.20 8.33 -26.17
N ARG A 481 7.61 7.79 -25.02
CA ARG A 481 8.72 6.83 -24.95
C ARG A 481 8.21 5.41 -24.81
N PHE A 482 8.49 4.56 -25.79
CA PHE A 482 8.36 3.11 -25.64
C PHE A 482 9.35 2.62 -24.58
N VAL A 483 8.85 1.90 -23.57
CA VAL A 483 9.66 1.49 -22.42
C VAL A 483 10.01 0.01 -22.48
N GLU A 484 9.00 -0.85 -22.59
CA GLU A 484 9.15 -2.30 -22.59
C GLU A 484 7.90 -2.96 -23.19
N SER A 485 8.07 -4.18 -23.71
CA SER A 485 6.95 -5.03 -24.10
C SER A 485 7.11 -6.48 -23.65
N LEU A 486 6.01 -7.06 -23.20
CA LEU A 486 5.92 -8.45 -22.73
C LEU A 486 4.85 -9.19 -23.53
N LEU A 487 5.00 -10.49 -23.74
CA LEU A 487 3.92 -11.35 -24.19
C LEU A 487 3.13 -11.80 -22.97
N ILE A 488 1.83 -11.57 -22.97
CA ILE A 488 0.92 -12.10 -21.94
C ILE A 488 0.05 -13.18 -22.57
N THR A 489 -0.12 -14.29 -21.86
CA THR A 489 -1.03 -15.39 -22.24
C THR A 489 -2.11 -15.49 -21.17
N ASP A 490 -3.36 -15.32 -21.59
CA ASP A 490 -4.52 -15.40 -20.70
C ASP A 490 -4.89 -16.86 -20.35
N ALA A 491 -5.85 -17.04 -19.44
CA ALA A 491 -6.28 -18.37 -19.00
C ALA A 491 -6.92 -19.20 -20.12
N SER A 492 -7.35 -18.56 -21.23
CA SER A 492 -7.86 -19.24 -22.43
C SER A 492 -6.76 -19.64 -23.41
N GLY A 493 -5.49 -19.32 -23.09
CA GLY A 493 -4.32 -19.64 -23.91
C GLY A 493 -4.06 -18.64 -25.04
N ARG A 494 -4.77 -17.49 -25.09
CA ARG A 494 -4.51 -16.47 -26.11
C ARG A 494 -3.32 -15.62 -25.68
N THR A 495 -2.34 -15.52 -26.57
CA THR A 495 -1.16 -14.68 -26.38
C THR A 495 -1.33 -13.35 -27.09
N ARG A 496 -0.90 -12.25 -26.46
CA ARG A 496 -0.76 -10.93 -27.10
C ARG A 496 0.40 -10.12 -26.53
N PRO A 497 1.00 -9.18 -27.30
CA PRO A 497 1.93 -8.22 -26.74
C PRO A 497 1.22 -7.25 -25.78
N LEU A 498 1.91 -6.87 -24.71
CA LEU A 498 1.57 -5.80 -23.79
C LEU A 498 2.72 -4.79 -23.87
N ALA A 499 2.43 -3.57 -24.32
CA ALA A 499 3.44 -2.51 -24.49
C ALA A 499 3.18 -1.34 -23.56
N PHE A 500 4.23 -0.90 -22.87
CA PHE A 500 4.18 0.25 -21.97
C PHE A 500 4.84 1.48 -22.57
N PHE A 501 4.17 2.61 -22.39
CA PHE A 501 4.64 3.92 -22.82
C PHE A 501 4.70 4.88 -21.63
N ASP A 502 5.81 5.61 -21.51
CA ASP A 502 5.97 6.71 -20.56
C ASP A 502 5.75 8.03 -21.30
N LEU A 503 4.73 8.79 -20.90
CA LEU A 503 4.32 10.03 -21.53
C LEU A 503 4.72 11.20 -20.61
N ALA A 504 5.73 11.96 -21.01
CA ALA A 504 6.21 13.10 -20.23
C ALA A 504 5.25 14.29 -20.38
N GLY A 505 4.67 14.75 -19.27
CA GLY A 505 3.67 15.83 -19.26
C GLY A 505 4.13 17.16 -19.89
N GLU A 506 5.44 17.43 -19.86
CA GLU A 506 6.05 18.64 -20.42
C GLU A 506 6.13 18.61 -21.95
N ASP A 507 6.22 17.41 -22.55
CA ASP A 507 6.36 17.19 -24.00
C ASP A 507 5.00 17.14 -24.71
N LEU A 508 3.90 17.11 -23.95
CA LEU A 508 2.53 16.98 -24.47
C LEU A 508 1.98 18.24 -25.14
N LEU A 509 2.66 19.37 -25.04
CA LEU A 509 2.12 20.66 -25.49
C LEU A 509 2.38 20.98 -26.97
N ARG A 510 3.07 20.12 -27.75
CA ARG A 510 3.75 20.60 -28.97
C ARG A 510 3.59 19.89 -30.32
N THR A 511 2.81 18.82 -30.55
CA THR A 511 2.81 18.20 -31.91
C THR A 511 1.60 17.35 -32.32
N ASP A 512 1.29 17.31 -33.63
CA ASP A 512 0.34 16.38 -34.29
C ASP A 512 0.70 14.89 -34.12
N ALA A 513 1.98 14.59 -33.85
CA ALA A 513 2.47 13.24 -33.58
C ALA A 513 1.82 12.59 -32.34
N LEU A 514 1.50 13.41 -31.33
CA LEU A 514 0.82 12.95 -30.11
C LEU A 514 -0.63 12.53 -30.36
N LEU A 515 -1.34 13.18 -31.28
CA LEU A 515 -2.71 12.78 -31.64
C LEU A 515 -2.71 11.38 -32.24
N ARG A 516 -1.77 11.07 -33.15
CA ARG A 516 -1.63 9.73 -33.73
C ARG A 516 -1.30 8.67 -32.68
N PHE A 517 -0.45 9.01 -31.71
CA PHE A 517 -0.20 8.14 -30.55
C PHE A 517 -1.47 7.84 -29.77
N LEU A 518 -2.23 8.87 -29.39
CA LEU A 518 -3.45 8.71 -28.59
C LEU A 518 -4.55 7.91 -29.31
N LEU A 519 -4.57 7.88 -30.64
CA LEU A 519 -5.46 7.03 -31.43
C LEU A 519 -5.12 5.53 -31.33
N GLY A 520 -3.87 5.20 -31.01
CA GLY A 520 -3.37 3.82 -30.92
C GLY A 520 -3.33 3.22 -29.51
N ILE A 521 -3.80 3.96 -28.50
CA ILE A 521 -3.74 3.55 -27.10
C ILE A 521 -4.99 2.76 -26.71
N ASP A 522 -4.79 1.58 -26.13
CA ASP A 522 -5.87 0.74 -25.62
C ASP A 522 -6.20 0.99 -24.14
N ALA A 523 -5.27 1.56 -23.37
CA ALA A 523 -5.50 1.88 -21.96
C ALA A 523 -4.62 3.02 -21.42
N LEU A 524 -5.13 3.73 -20.43
CA LEU A 524 -4.48 4.90 -19.83
C LEU A 524 -4.29 4.70 -18.31
N ILE A 525 -3.10 5.01 -17.80
CA ILE A 525 -2.80 5.07 -16.35
C ILE A 525 -2.41 6.50 -15.99
N PHE A 526 -3.30 7.21 -15.33
CA PHE A 526 -3.08 8.57 -14.81
C PHE A 526 -2.43 8.50 -13.43
N VAL A 527 -1.23 9.08 -13.30
CA VAL A 527 -0.41 8.99 -12.09
C VAL A 527 -0.52 10.29 -11.29
N VAL A 528 -1.12 10.19 -10.11
CA VAL A 528 -1.27 11.28 -9.15
C VAL A 528 -0.12 11.26 -8.17
N ASP A 529 0.60 12.37 -8.08
CA ASP A 529 1.62 12.59 -7.06
C ASP A 529 1.02 13.35 -5.86
N PRO A 530 0.94 12.73 -4.67
CA PRO A 530 0.32 13.35 -3.51
C PRO A 530 1.03 14.64 -3.07
N THR A 531 2.31 14.82 -3.38
CA THR A 531 3.05 16.04 -2.97
C THR A 531 2.54 17.29 -3.69
N ILE A 532 2.12 17.18 -4.95
CA ILE A 532 1.52 18.29 -5.71
C ILE A 532 0.00 18.32 -5.59
N ALA A 533 -0.64 17.16 -5.38
CA ALA A 533 -2.09 17.09 -5.33
C ALA A 533 -2.67 17.53 -3.98
N MET A 534 -2.05 17.16 -2.86
CA MET A 534 -2.71 17.24 -1.53
C MET A 534 -2.00 18.23 -0.59
N PRO A 535 -2.73 19.10 0.14
CA PRO A 535 -2.21 20.08 1.09
C PRO A 535 -2.01 19.50 2.50
N LEU A 536 -1.45 18.29 2.62
CA LEU A 536 -1.21 17.64 3.92
C LEU A 536 0.14 18.08 4.52
N ALA A 537 0.15 18.41 5.82
CA ALA A 537 1.33 18.95 6.51
C ALA A 537 2.54 18.00 6.49
N GLN A 538 2.33 16.68 6.57
CA GLN A 538 3.42 15.70 6.49
C GLN A 538 4.18 15.69 5.16
N LEU A 539 3.61 16.27 4.11
CA LEU A 539 4.24 16.37 2.81
C LEU A 539 5.02 17.69 2.64
N ASP A 540 4.91 18.63 3.59
CA ASP A 540 5.52 19.98 3.50
C ASP A 540 7.03 19.91 3.27
N GLU A 541 7.75 19.10 4.07
CA GLU A 541 9.21 18.97 3.90
C GLU A 541 9.58 18.38 2.55
N VAL A 542 8.83 17.38 2.08
CA VAL A 542 9.09 16.74 0.78
C VAL A 542 8.85 17.75 -0.34
N ARG A 543 7.77 18.53 -0.25
CA ARG A 543 7.49 19.62 -1.20
C ARG A 543 8.58 20.66 -1.23
N THR A 544 9.03 21.15 -0.06
CA THR A 544 10.14 22.12 0.01
C THR A 544 11.42 21.55 -0.59
N THR A 545 11.72 20.28 -0.33
CA THR A 545 12.93 19.61 -0.87
C THR A 545 12.89 19.49 -2.39
N LEU A 546 11.69 19.29 -2.96
CA LEU A 546 11.48 19.13 -4.40
C LEU A 546 11.11 20.43 -5.12
N ASP A 547 11.09 21.57 -4.41
CA ASP A 547 10.58 22.87 -4.90
C ASP A 547 9.18 22.77 -5.55
N GLN A 548 8.30 22.01 -4.91
CA GLN A 548 6.95 21.73 -5.38
C GLN A 548 5.90 22.54 -4.62
N HIS A 549 4.85 22.94 -5.33
CA HIS A 549 3.70 23.63 -4.78
C HIS A 549 2.43 22.80 -4.99
N VAL A 550 1.46 22.95 -4.08
CA VAL A 550 0.16 22.30 -4.23
C VAL A 550 -0.57 22.92 -5.42
N ASN A 551 -1.01 22.07 -6.35
CA ASN A 551 -1.76 22.46 -7.52
C ASN A 551 -3.17 21.85 -7.43
N ARG A 552 -4.18 22.70 -7.18
CA ARG A 552 -5.59 22.27 -7.09
C ARG A 552 -6.29 22.19 -8.46
N ASP A 553 -5.67 22.72 -9.50
CA ASP A 553 -6.22 22.75 -10.86
C ASP A 553 -5.95 21.44 -11.64
N GLY A 554 -5.37 20.45 -10.96
CA GLY A 554 -5.07 19.13 -11.52
C GLY A 554 -3.76 19.11 -12.30
N ASP A 555 -3.44 17.94 -12.86
CA ASP A 555 -2.27 17.79 -13.72
C ASP A 555 -2.60 18.26 -15.16
N PRO A 556 -1.87 19.25 -15.71
CA PRO A 556 -2.04 19.71 -17.09
C PRO A 556 -1.90 18.60 -18.14
N ALA A 557 -1.07 17.58 -17.88
CA ALA A 557 -0.92 16.41 -18.75
C ALA A 557 -2.23 15.63 -18.87
N PHE A 558 -3.02 15.56 -17.80
CA PHE A 558 -4.30 14.84 -17.82
C PHE A 558 -5.27 15.53 -18.76
N ALA A 559 -5.45 16.84 -18.62
CA ALA A 559 -6.32 17.64 -19.50
C ALA A 559 -5.92 17.47 -20.97
N THR A 560 -4.62 17.59 -21.23
CA THR A 560 -4.05 17.52 -22.57
C THR A 560 -4.32 16.19 -23.28
N VAL A 561 -4.27 15.07 -22.55
CA VAL A 561 -4.60 13.75 -23.08
C VAL A 561 -6.12 13.60 -23.25
N LEU A 562 -6.91 13.93 -22.22
CA LEU A 562 -8.38 13.75 -22.22
C LEU A 562 -9.11 14.59 -23.28
N ASP A 563 -8.52 15.70 -23.72
CA ASP A 563 -9.07 16.57 -24.76
C ASP A 563 -8.69 16.11 -26.18
N ARG A 564 -7.75 15.17 -26.31
CA ARG A 564 -7.26 14.65 -27.58
C ARG A 564 -7.68 13.21 -27.88
N VAL A 565 -8.03 12.42 -26.87
CA VAL A 565 -8.58 11.08 -27.08
C VAL A 565 -9.98 11.21 -27.69
N PRO A 566 -10.30 10.47 -28.79
CA PRO A 566 -11.60 10.54 -29.43
C PRO A 566 -12.76 10.16 -28.50
N ARG A 567 -13.90 10.82 -28.67
CA ARG A 567 -15.13 10.55 -27.94
C ARG A 567 -16.19 9.98 -28.89
N THR A 568 -16.74 8.83 -28.54
CA THR A 568 -17.89 8.21 -29.24
C THR A 568 -19.22 8.51 -28.55
N GLY A 569 -19.21 9.33 -27.50
CA GLY A 569 -20.38 9.71 -26.70
C GLY A 569 -20.01 10.71 -25.60
N PRO A 570 -20.81 10.82 -24.52
CA PRO A 570 -20.53 11.75 -23.42
C PRO A 570 -19.28 11.39 -22.61
N TYR A 571 -18.79 10.14 -22.74
CA TYR A 571 -17.61 9.63 -22.03
C TYR A 571 -16.58 9.06 -23.00
N LEU A 572 -15.33 9.02 -22.56
CA LEU A 572 -14.28 8.26 -23.21
C LEU A 572 -14.49 6.76 -22.94
N THR A 573 -14.39 5.95 -23.97
CA THR A 573 -14.51 4.49 -23.88
C THR A 573 -13.19 3.79 -23.57
N VAL A 574 -12.05 4.48 -23.74
CA VAL A 574 -10.72 3.93 -23.45
C VAL A 574 -10.62 3.58 -21.96
N PRO A 575 -10.42 2.29 -21.61
CA PRO A 575 -10.21 1.85 -20.22
C PRO A 575 -9.10 2.63 -19.54
N SER A 576 -9.39 3.15 -18.35
CA SER A 576 -8.47 4.05 -17.64
C SER A 576 -8.31 3.65 -16.18
N ALA A 577 -7.16 3.96 -15.58
CA ALA A 577 -6.91 3.85 -14.15
C ALA A 577 -6.27 5.13 -13.62
N VAL A 578 -6.66 5.57 -12.43
CA VAL A 578 -6.00 6.66 -11.68
C VAL A 578 -5.23 6.04 -10.53
N VAL A 579 -3.97 6.41 -10.36
CA VAL A 579 -3.07 5.81 -9.36
C VAL A 579 -2.42 6.89 -8.51
N VAL A 580 -2.67 6.87 -7.20
CA VAL A 580 -1.87 7.65 -6.24
C VAL A 580 -0.57 6.86 -6.00
N ALA A 581 0.52 7.20 -6.70
CA ALA A 581 1.68 6.31 -6.88
C ALA A 581 2.79 6.38 -5.82
N LYS A 582 2.80 7.44 -4.99
CA LYS A 582 3.68 7.58 -3.82
C LYS A 582 2.88 7.41 -2.53
N ALA A 583 1.99 6.42 -2.52
CA ALA A 583 1.05 6.24 -1.41
C ALA A 583 1.75 5.93 -0.08
N ASP A 584 3.02 5.51 -0.10
CA ASP A 584 3.84 5.34 1.11
C ASP A 584 3.98 6.64 1.91
N LEU A 585 4.00 7.81 1.25
CA LEU A 585 3.99 9.11 1.94
C LEU A 585 2.69 9.37 2.71
N LEU A 586 1.64 8.61 2.39
CA LEU A 586 0.31 8.65 3.00
C LEU A 586 -0.01 7.38 3.79
N ARG A 587 0.96 6.50 4.07
CA ARG A 587 0.73 5.17 4.69
C ARG A 587 0.04 5.18 6.07
N SER A 588 -0.05 6.35 6.69
CA SER A 588 -0.71 6.58 7.98
C SER A 588 -2.02 7.36 7.87
N GLU A 589 -2.44 7.73 6.66
CA GLU A 589 -3.67 8.48 6.38
C GLU A 589 -4.81 7.54 5.98
N PRO A 590 -6.00 7.65 6.59
CA PRO A 590 -7.19 7.02 6.06
C PRO A 590 -7.60 7.63 4.72
N PRO A 591 -7.96 6.82 3.71
CA PRO A 591 -8.09 5.35 3.75
C PRO A 591 -6.84 4.59 3.27
N VAL A 592 -5.72 5.26 3.00
CA VAL A 592 -4.50 4.67 2.44
C VAL A 592 -3.88 3.63 3.38
N ASP A 593 -3.89 3.89 4.70
CA ASP A 593 -3.44 2.97 5.76
C ASP A 593 -4.08 1.58 5.63
N ARG A 594 -5.38 1.53 5.35
CA ARG A 594 -6.15 0.31 5.14
C ARG A 594 -5.62 -0.48 3.94
N TRP A 595 -5.37 0.19 2.81
CA TRP A 595 -5.03 -0.46 1.54
C TRP A 595 -3.56 -0.88 1.46
N LEU A 596 -2.62 -0.04 1.91
CA LEU A 596 -1.20 -0.39 1.96
C LEU A 596 -0.87 -1.39 3.07
N GLY A 597 -1.66 -1.40 4.15
CA GLY A 597 -1.50 -2.37 5.22
C GLY A 597 -2.04 -3.77 4.91
N GLU A 598 -2.58 -4.00 3.70
CA GLU A 598 -3.06 -5.33 3.31
C GLU A 598 -1.92 -6.31 3.05
N PRO A 599 -2.12 -7.61 3.35
CA PRO A 599 -1.17 -8.63 2.93
C PRO A 599 -0.99 -8.65 1.41
N GLY A 600 0.25 -8.78 0.93
CA GLY A 600 0.59 -8.72 -0.50
C GLY A 600 0.03 -9.85 -1.37
N HIS A 601 -0.68 -10.83 -0.80
CA HIS A 601 -1.35 -11.91 -1.51
C HIS A 601 -2.88 -11.79 -1.51
N THR A 602 -3.41 -10.63 -1.11
CA THR A 602 -4.87 -10.49 -1.02
C THR A 602 -5.48 -10.47 -2.42
N ALA A 603 -6.27 -11.50 -2.74
CA ALA A 603 -6.85 -11.66 -4.08
C ALA A 603 -7.73 -10.46 -4.47
N LEU A 604 -7.55 -10.00 -5.72
CA LEU A 604 -8.38 -8.97 -6.31
C LEU A 604 -9.79 -9.51 -6.61
N SER A 605 -10.80 -8.67 -6.43
CA SER A 605 -12.20 -8.96 -6.77
C SER A 605 -12.89 -7.69 -7.24
N ARG A 606 -14.02 -7.82 -7.94
CA ARG A 606 -14.80 -6.66 -8.42
C ARG A 606 -15.25 -5.78 -7.26
N ARG A 607 -15.75 -6.36 -6.17
CA ARG A 607 -16.09 -5.62 -4.95
C ARG A 607 -14.90 -4.86 -4.37
N ARG A 608 -13.72 -5.49 -4.29
CA ARG A 608 -12.52 -4.82 -3.76
C ARG A 608 -12.05 -3.68 -4.65
N LEU A 609 -12.08 -3.84 -5.97
CA LEU A 609 -11.78 -2.76 -6.91
C LEU A 609 -12.72 -1.58 -6.73
N HIS A 610 -14.01 -1.86 -6.55
CA HIS A 610 -15.02 -0.84 -6.29
C HIS A 610 -14.78 -0.13 -4.94
N GLU A 611 -14.50 -0.88 -3.87
CA GLU A 611 -14.18 -0.31 -2.55
C GLU A 611 -12.92 0.56 -2.56
N GLU A 612 -11.85 0.09 -3.20
CA GLU A 612 -10.61 0.88 -3.33
C GLU A 612 -10.88 2.14 -4.16
N SER A 613 -11.56 2.00 -5.30
CA SER A 613 -11.90 3.15 -6.14
C SER A 613 -12.75 4.18 -5.40
N ARG A 614 -13.73 3.73 -4.60
CA ARG A 614 -14.59 4.58 -3.76
C ARG A 614 -13.80 5.31 -2.69
N ASP A 615 -12.85 4.63 -2.05
CA ASP A 615 -11.98 5.18 -1.01
C ASP A 615 -10.98 6.20 -1.60
N VAL A 616 -10.35 5.88 -2.72
CA VAL A 616 -9.38 6.77 -3.39
C VAL A 616 -10.08 7.98 -4.01
N TYR A 617 -11.27 7.81 -4.59
CA TYR A 617 -12.08 8.93 -5.04
C TYR A 617 -12.38 9.87 -3.86
N ALA A 618 -12.79 9.32 -2.73
CA ALA A 618 -13.12 10.11 -1.55
C ALA A 618 -11.91 10.89 -1.00
N LEU A 619 -10.73 10.27 -1.00
CA LEU A 619 -9.48 10.93 -0.63
C LEU A 619 -9.16 12.11 -1.56
N LEU A 620 -9.22 11.89 -2.88
CA LEU A 620 -8.91 12.93 -3.88
C LEU A 620 -9.94 14.06 -3.87
N ASP A 621 -11.24 13.76 -3.75
CA ASP A 621 -12.30 14.78 -3.70
C ASP A 621 -12.17 15.65 -2.44
N ARG A 622 -11.80 15.05 -1.29
CA ARG A 622 -11.58 15.76 -0.03
C ARG A 622 -10.33 16.66 -0.08
N ASP A 623 -9.19 16.09 -0.48
CA ASP A 623 -7.89 16.71 -0.23
C ASP A 623 -7.24 17.33 -1.47
N ALA A 624 -7.44 16.74 -2.66
CA ALA A 624 -6.76 17.20 -3.89
C ALA A 624 -7.60 18.20 -4.70
N GLY A 625 -8.92 18.06 -4.66
CA GLY A 625 -9.86 18.85 -5.45
C GLY A 625 -10.30 18.14 -6.74
N LYS A 626 -11.43 18.58 -7.28
CA LYS A 626 -12.14 17.88 -8.37
C LYS A 626 -11.36 17.76 -9.68
N ALA A 627 -10.43 18.67 -9.96
CA ALA A 627 -9.67 18.62 -11.21
C ALA A 627 -8.80 17.35 -11.32
N TRP A 628 -8.31 16.83 -10.19
CA TRP A 628 -7.58 15.55 -10.12
C TRP A 628 -8.45 14.33 -10.40
N LEU A 629 -9.77 14.47 -10.29
CA LEU A 629 -10.75 13.43 -10.60
C LEU A 629 -11.25 13.48 -12.05
N ARG A 630 -10.80 14.45 -12.86
CA ARG A 630 -11.22 14.60 -14.26
C ARG A 630 -11.04 13.32 -15.09
N PRO A 631 -9.95 12.53 -14.99
CA PRO A 631 -9.86 11.27 -15.71
C PRO A 631 -10.97 10.29 -15.35
N PHE A 632 -11.29 10.17 -14.06
CA PHE A 632 -12.41 9.36 -13.62
C PHE A 632 -13.70 9.93 -14.19
N ASP A 633 -14.01 11.21 -14.01
CA ASP A 633 -15.30 11.77 -14.47
C ASP A 633 -15.50 11.70 -15.99
N THR A 634 -14.41 11.72 -16.76
CA THR A 634 -14.45 11.73 -18.23
C THR A 634 -14.51 10.32 -18.84
N ALA A 635 -13.87 9.32 -18.21
CA ALA A 635 -13.84 7.95 -18.72
C ALA A 635 -15.03 7.11 -18.23
N LEU A 636 -15.62 6.33 -19.14
CA LEU A 636 -16.74 5.42 -18.86
C LEU A 636 -16.31 4.32 -17.90
N HIS A 637 -15.16 3.70 -18.19
CA HIS A 637 -14.54 2.67 -17.37
C HIS A 637 -13.26 3.21 -16.76
N CYS A 638 -13.34 3.58 -15.47
CA CYS A 638 -12.18 4.04 -14.73
C CYS A 638 -12.16 3.55 -13.29
N THR A 639 -11.04 2.96 -12.87
CA THR A 639 -10.75 2.56 -11.50
C THR A 639 -9.75 3.52 -10.85
N LEU A 640 -9.76 3.60 -9.52
CA LEU A 640 -8.79 4.39 -8.76
C LEU A 640 -8.07 3.51 -7.76
N HIS A 641 -6.77 3.73 -7.60
CA HIS A 641 -5.88 2.86 -6.84
C HIS A 641 -4.88 3.66 -6.01
N VAL A 642 -4.44 3.06 -4.91
CA VAL A 642 -3.19 3.46 -4.25
C VAL A 642 -2.10 2.47 -4.62
N ALA A 643 -0.92 2.98 -4.92
CA ALA A 643 0.27 2.16 -5.13
C ALA A 643 1.48 2.85 -4.53
N SER A 644 2.48 2.06 -4.16
CA SER A 644 3.81 2.56 -3.86
C SER A 644 4.83 1.69 -4.58
N ALA A 645 5.60 2.29 -5.48
CA ALA A 645 6.68 1.58 -6.16
C ALA A 645 7.84 1.28 -5.19
N THR A 646 8.09 2.15 -4.22
CA THR A 646 9.33 2.14 -3.43
C THR A 646 9.10 1.74 -1.97
N GLY A 647 7.90 1.91 -1.43
CA GLY A 647 7.55 1.53 -0.06
C GLY A 647 8.17 2.43 1.03
N GLY A 648 8.71 3.58 0.63
CA GLY A 648 9.32 4.55 1.52
C GLY A 648 10.01 5.70 0.77
N ARG A 649 10.40 6.72 1.54
CA ARG A 649 11.06 7.93 1.04
C ARG A 649 12.54 7.69 0.75
N GLN A 650 13.04 8.35 -0.29
CA GLN A 650 14.47 8.39 -0.61
C GLN A 650 15.26 9.31 0.36
N GLU A 651 16.51 8.94 0.60
CA GLU A 651 17.53 9.72 1.32
C GLU A 651 18.86 9.53 0.60
N ASP A 652 19.57 10.62 0.28
CA ASP A 652 20.88 10.61 -0.43
C ASP A 652 20.91 9.71 -1.69
N SER A 653 19.89 9.83 -2.54
CA SER A 653 19.70 9.03 -3.77
C SER A 653 19.57 7.51 -3.55
N ARG A 654 19.20 7.10 -2.33
CA ARG A 654 18.94 5.71 -1.97
C ARG A 654 17.64 5.56 -1.19
N TYR A 655 17.14 4.33 -1.10
CA TYR A 655 16.02 3.94 -0.23
C TYR A 655 16.58 3.22 1.01
N PRO A 656 16.62 3.86 2.20
CA PRO A 656 17.29 3.30 3.38
C PRO A 656 16.75 1.94 3.82
N ARG A 657 15.44 1.70 3.62
CA ARG A 657 14.76 0.44 3.96
C ARG A 657 14.75 -0.58 2.80
N GLY A 658 15.48 -0.29 1.73
CA GLY A 658 15.32 -0.97 0.45
C GLY A 658 14.00 -0.61 -0.24
N VAL A 659 13.80 -1.15 -1.44
CA VAL A 659 12.57 -0.94 -2.21
C VAL A 659 11.57 -2.05 -1.94
N ARG A 660 10.34 -1.65 -1.62
CA ARG A 660 9.20 -2.55 -1.47
C ARG A 660 8.02 -2.05 -2.30
N ALA A 661 7.79 -2.71 -3.43
CA ALA A 661 6.58 -2.50 -4.20
C ALA A 661 5.35 -2.92 -3.39
N GLN A 662 4.32 -2.08 -3.42
CA GLN A 662 3.02 -2.33 -2.82
C GLN A 662 1.96 -1.92 -3.81
N ARG A 663 1.08 -2.87 -4.14
CA ARG A 663 -0.09 -2.68 -4.98
C ARG A 663 0.18 -2.14 -6.40
N VAL A 664 1.37 -2.40 -6.95
CA VAL A 664 1.77 -1.86 -8.25
C VAL A 664 1.07 -2.55 -9.43
N LEU A 665 0.54 -3.76 -9.25
CA LEU A 665 -0.12 -4.53 -10.32
C LEU A 665 -1.64 -4.31 -10.39
N GLU A 666 -2.26 -3.83 -9.33
CA GLU A 666 -3.70 -3.66 -9.18
C GLU A 666 -4.29 -2.73 -10.26
N PRO A 667 -3.64 -1.60 -10.61
CA PRO A 667 -4.08 -0.80 -11.75
C PRO A 667 -4.07 -1.60 -13.06
N LEU A 668 -3.03 -2.38 -13.33
CA LEU A 668 -2.91 -3.17 -14.55
C LEU A 668 -3.91 -4.33 -14.60
N LEU A 669 -4.12 -5.03 -13.48
CA LEU A 669 -5.12 -6.09 -13.36
C LEU A 669 -6.55 -5.55 -13.56
N SER A 670 -6.82 -4.31 -13.12
CA SER A 670 -8.11 -3.67 -13.38
C SER A 670 -8.32 -3.40 -14.87
N LEU A 671 -7.28 -2.96 -15.59
CA LEU A 671 -7.32 -2.77 -17.04
C LEU A 671 -7.46 -4.10 -17.78
N PHE A 672 -6.76 -5.15 -17.34
CA PHE A 672 -6.95 -6.50 -17.88
C PHE A 672 -8.39 -6.99 -17.72
N ALA A 673 -9.03 -6.67 -16.58
CA ALA A 673 -10.42 -7.05 -16.36
C ALA A 673 -11.38 -6.29 -17.30
N MET A 674 -11.13 -4.99 -17.54
CA MET A 674 -11.89 -4.18 -18.49
C MET A 674 -11.71 -4.65 -19.94
N HIS A 675 -10.54 -5.21 -20.27
CA HIS A 675 -10.23 -5.80 -21.58
C HIS A 675 -10.61 -7.29 -21.71
N GLY A 676 -11.24 -7.87 -20.68
CA GLY A 676 -11.65 -9.29 -20.68
C GLY A 676 -10.47 -10.29 -20.72
N ILE A 677 -9.28 -9.88 -20.28
CA ILE A 677 -8.09 -10.73 -20.17
C ILE A 677 -8.11 -11.54 -18.86
N VAL A 678 -8.69 -10.97 -17.80
CA VAL A 678 -8.89 -11.64 -16.51
C VAL A 678 -10.34 -11.55 -16.08
N GLU A 679 -10.89 -12.66 -15.60
CA GLU A 679 -12.17 -12.66 -14.89
C GLU A 679 -11.93 -12.50 -13.39
N LEU A 680 -12.40 -11.38 -12.85
CA LEU A 680 -12.33 -11.13 -11.42
C LEU A 680 -13.58 -11.66 -10.73
N PRO A 681 -13.46 -12.39 -9.61
CA PRO A 681 -14.62 -12.83 -8.85
C PRO A 681 -15.37 -11.61 -8.28
N GLU A 682 -16.68 -11.74 -8.09
CA GLU A 682 -17.50 -10.69 -7.45
C GLU A 682 -16.99 -10.34 -6.04
N GLY A 683 -16.53 -11.35 -5.31
CA GLY A 683 -16.06 -11.25 -3.93
C GLY A 683 -17.20 -11.38 -2.91
N ARG A 684 -17.09 -12.29 -1.93
CA ARG A 684 -18.13 -12.47 -0.90
C ARG A 684 -18.20 -11.25 0.06
N PRO A 685 -19.39 -10.87 0.58
CA PRO A 685 -19.52 -9.83 1.60
C PRO A 685 -18.69 -10.18 2.84
N VAL A 686 -18.19 -9.18 3.56
CA VAL A 686 -17.45 -9.43 4.82
C VAL A 686 -18.37 -10.11 5.86
N ASP A 687 -19.68 -9.90 5.77
CA ASP A 687 -20.69 -10.38 6.73
C ASP A 687 -21.31 -11.75 6.39
N GLU A 688 -21.05 -12.33 5.21
CA GLU A 688 -21.71 -13.57 4.75
C GLU A 688 -20.78 -14.77 4.56
N VAL A 689 -19.51 -14.68 4.96
CA VAL A 689 -18.56 -15.79 4.71
C VAL A 689 -18.71 -16.96 5.69
N ASP A 690 -19.36 -16.80 6.85
CA ASP A 690 -19.60 -17.90 7.80
C ASP A 690 -20.98 -17.78 8.48
N ARG A 691 -22.03 -18.18 7.76
CA ARG A 691 -23.21 -18.80 8.39
C ARG A 691 -23.01 -20.30 8.43
#